data_AF-A0A0R2MB48-F1
#
_entry.id   AF-A0A0R2MB48-F1
#
_cell.length_a   1.000
_cell.length_b   1.000
_cell.length_c   1.000
_cell.angle_alpha   90.00
_cell.angle_beta   90.00
_cell.angle_gamma   90.00
#
_symmetry.space_group_name_H-M   'P 1'
#
loop_
_entity.id
_entity.type
_entity.pdbx_description
1 polymer ?
#
loop_
_entity_poly.entity_id
_entity_poly.type
_entity_poly.pdbx_seq_one_letter_code
_entity_poly.pdbx_strand_id
1 'polypeptide(L)'
;MTPLAAKNLTAFALTTTTSEPITGTFGSSAWSLQDGTLTIGPGDFANNTTDKSPWKAYSASITKIEITGPVTFNAAAAGLFAGLGNLTQIDGLDNVDTSRTTNLNDLFYADSQLTDLTGVEHWDTSKVRTIDRTFFATALVGTLDLSHWDVGALTSGSMAFGRAGDFDDNYQRLFKLLNLSGWNFQAPKVSLANFGFQLQAESIDTSNWQNTSHITSMESMFTLAGINNIDISSFDMRNLSTSYGGTWRMFNSAMLLKEIKLGPYSKLAGTGLRSISETNKYTGYWQNIGTGTASQPNGDQVLTTDQLVSIYDGTNTPAIDTFVWQPKAAAPVTVNYVDSADPTHPIKAADTITGAIDDPFTITPPDIDGYTYQGTQDDVPLTGTISGTAQTITLNYAKQGQVTVNYQDEAGTTIAPSTTMTGDLGTSYEIKPKTIDGYNYLSGNLTGTFNSSEQTVTLTYRQIPTEGSITVNYLDSDGHALAKPTTMTGKLGNTYNIEPLTIDGYTFESGQLTGTYTTTSQSVNLIYRKQVAQGTVTVNYVDDQGKQLAEPTTMTGPIATDYTIEKKTIDGYTFLQGDLTGQFTSTAKTVTLTYRKDAVVRGKVTVNYLDDQGKTLAPATSLTGDVDTPYVVSQPNIAGYTYHHAEGTLNGTFTKDDQAVTLIYHATEEKQGQVIVKYQTTDGQTLAPDAELTGSIAATYTITPPTFKDYQYQHANGDLTGQFSEKPATVTLMYAKQAAKLGQVTVNYLDLDGHTLAPQDTLTGPLDTTYTTAVKAIAGYTHVRTTGATTGTFNEQDQTVSYFYQQQAPDKDQRKLTGQDFTMTVDGPAPTASDFKAVAQDKNGKTLNVSVDLSQANRHKVGTYPVTLSTSDGQTLIVHLHVQAVPDSGANGDGNGNTTEPPVLPTDPAGEPDLVKPDQPKPGQPSKEPATTKPLPTSPIKTVTTEKIHTKPTQDKALPATNEQRTRWIAVTGILGLLGLGLTLLKRFK
;
A
#
# COMPACT_ATOMS: atom_id res chain seq x y z
N MET A 1 -17.01 7.66 -16.79
CA MET A 1 -18.12 8.42 -17.40
C MET A 1 -18.17 9.80 -16.75
N THR A 2 -18.72 10.82 -17.42
CA THR A 2 -19.13 12.06 -16.74
C THR A 2 -20.30 11.76 -15.79
N PRO A 3 -20.41 12.42 -14.63
CA PRO A 3 -21.63 12.35 -13.82
C PRO A 3 -22.82 12.87 -14.63
N LEU A 4 -23.96 12.19 -14.55
CA LEU A 4 -25.19 12.69 -15.14
C LEU A 4 -25.57 13.98 -14.44
N ALA A 5 -25.65 15.09 -15.19
CA ALA A 5 -25.93 16.39 -14.60
C ALA A 5 -27.32 16.40 -13.94
N ALA A 6 -27.35 16.61 -12.63
CA ALA A 6 -28.60 16.89 -11.93
C ALA A 6 -29.28 18.08 -12.61
N LYS A 7 -30.48 17.87 -13.17
CA LYS A 7 -31.26 18.97 -13.73
C LYS A 7 -31.63 19.91 -12.60
N ASN A 8 -31.07 21.11 -12.61
CA ASN A 8 -31.49 22.20 -11.75
C ASN A 8 -32.98 22.50 -11.99
N LEU A 9 -33.83 21.92 -11.13
CA LEU A 9 -35.20 22.38 -10.95
C LEU A 9 -35.12 23.79 -10.38
N THR A 10 -35.32 24.78 -11.25
CA THR A 10 -35.47 26.18 -10.84
C THR A 10 -36.67 26.28 -9.92
N ALA A 11 -36.41 26.57 -8.65
CA ALA A 11 -37.44 26.72 -7.62
C ALA A 11 -38.34 27.93 -7.93
N PHE A 12 -39.39 27.70 -8.73
CA PHE A 12 -40.57 28.56 -8.68
C PHE A 12 -41.15 28.46 -7.28
N ALA A 13 -41.35 29.60 -6.64
CA ALA A 13 -42.06 29.70 -5.37
C ALA A 13 -43.56 29.42 -5.60
N LEU A 14 -43.89 28.14 -5.73
CA LEU A 14 -45.26 27.65 -5.70
C LEU A 14 -45.83 27.96 -4.32
N THR A 15 -46.90 28.77 -4.29
CA THR A 15 -47.70 28.97 -3.09
C THR A 15 -48.27 27.63 -2.65
N THR A 16 -47.83 27.13 -1.49
CA THR A 16 -48.21 25.83 -0.94
C THR A 16 -49.65 25.85 -0.41
N THR A 17 -50.61 25.81 -1.33
CA THR A 17 -51.92 25.22 -1.06
C THR A 17 -51.69 23.71 -0.89
N THR A 18 -51.40 23.28 0.34
CA THR A 18 -51.34 21.87 0.69
C THR A 18 -52.69 21.23 0.39
N SER A 19 -52.76 20.44 -0.69
CA SER A 19 -53.91 19.58 -0.93
C SER A 19 -54.01 18.57 0.20
N GLU A 20 -55.22 18.33 0.72
CA GLU A 20 -55.42 17.28 1.70
C GLU A 20 -54.94 15.92 1.15
N PRO A 21 -54.31 15.07 1.99
CA PRO A 21 -53.81 13.77 1.56
C PRO A 21 -54.94 12.91 0.96
N ILE A 22 -54.67 12.27 -0.17
CA ILE A 22 -55.62 11.33 -0.77
C ILE A 22 -55.59 10.07 0.11
N THR A 23 -56.66 9.81 0.87
CA THR A 23 -56.73 8.71 1.84
C THR A 23 -57.66 7.58 1.40
N GLY A 24 -57.42 6.38 1.91
CA GLY A 24 -58.31 5.24 1.74
C GLY A 24 -57.92 4.05 2.62
N THR A 25 -58.49 2.88 2.31
CA THR A 25 -58.13 1.59 2.92
C THR A 25 -57.92 0.53 1.85
N PHE A 26 -57.07 -0.46 2.13
CA PHE A 26 -56.94 -1.68 1.34
C PHE A 26 -56.91 -2.89 2.27
N GLY A 27 -58.03 -3.61 2.36
CA GLY A 27 -58.28 -4.52 3.48
C GLY A 27 -58.58 -3.75 4.76
N SER A 28 -57.90 -4.06 5.86
CA SER A 28 -57.95 -3.29 7.11
C SER A 28 -56.81 -2.27 7.25
N SER A 29 -55.77 -2.35 6.42
CA SER A 29 -54.72 -1.32 6.34
C SER A 29 -55.30 -0.01 5.77
N ALA A 30 -55.00 1.11 6.44
CA ALA A 30 -55.26 2.45 5.95
C ALA A 30 -54.05 2.99 5.17
N TRP A 31 -54.29 3.82 4.16
CA TRP A 31 -53.24 4.43 3.34
C TRP A 31 -53.53 5.91 3.05
N SER A 32 -52.46 6.65 2.76
CA SER A 32 -52.50 8.05 2.36
C SER A 32 -51.45 8.34 1.30
N LEU A 33 -51.82 9.08 0.25
CA LEU A 33 -50.89 9.61 -0.75
C LEU A 33 -50.80 11.13 -0.63
N GLN A 34 -49.60 11.62 -0.36
CA GLN A 34 -49.28 13.04 -0.29
C GLN A 34 -47.85 13.29 -0.83
N ASP A 35 -47.67 14.37 -1.60
CA ASP A 35 -46.36 14.85 -2.10
C ASP A 35 -45.49 13.76 -2.77
N GLY A 36 -46.15 12.76 -3.38
CA GLY A 36 -45.55 11.62 -4.07
C GLY A 36 -45.26 10.39 -3.21
N THR A 37 -45.42 10.47 -1.89
CA THR A 37 -45.26 9.35 -0.97
C THR A 37 -46.60 8.65 -0.73
N LEU A 38 -46.67 7.36 -1.04
CA LEU A 38 -47.75 6.47 -0.61
C LEU A 38 -47.39 5.86 0.75
N THR A 39 -47.91 6.46 1.82
CA THR A 39 -47.78 5.95 3.18
C THR A 39 -48.84 4.88 3.43
N ILE A 40 -48.40 3.74 3.97
CA ILE A 40 -49.20 2.54 4.26
C ILE A 40 -49.13 2.29 5.77
N GLY A 41 -50.30 2.22 6.40
CA GLY A 41 -50.47 1.91 7.82
C GLY A 41 -50.58 0.41 8.09
N PRO A 42 -50.42 -0.03 9.35
CA PRO A 42 -50.51 -1.44 9.72
C PRO A 42 -51.90 -2.04 9.44
N GLY A 43 -51.95 -3.34 9.11
CA GLY A 43 -53.20 -4.09 8.89
C GLY A 43 -53.09 -5.22 7.84
N ASP A 44 -54.16 -6.01 7.70
CA ASP A 44 -54.27 -7.05 6.66
C ASP A 44 -54.62 -6.38 5.32
N PHE A 45 -53.83 -6.64 4.28
CA PHE A 45 -54.21 -6.29 2.90
C PHE A 45 -55.34 -7.19 2.38
N ALA A 46 -56.20 -6.65 1.52
CA ALA A 46 -57.17 -7.47 0.80
C ALA A 46 -56.48 -8.38 -0.23
N ASN A 47 -57.06 -9.53 -0.55
CA ASN A 47 -56.60 -10.34 -1.68
C ASN A 47 -56.73 -9.54 -2.98
N ASN A 48 -55.62 -9.33 -3.70
CA ASN A 48 -55.67 -8.71 -5.01
C ASN A 48 -56.05 -9.74 -6.09
N THR A 49 -57.32 -10.05 -6.21
CA THR A 49 -57.85 -11.04 -7.17
C THR A 49 -58.04 -10.48 -8.59
N THR A 50 -57.45 -9.33 -8.91
CA THR A 50 -57.69 -8.61 -10.18
C THR A 50 -56.43 -8.29 -10.97
N ASP A 51 -55.26 -8.71 -10.48
CA ASP A 51 -53.92 -8.51 -11.05
C ASP A 51 -53.65 -7.04 -11.45
N LYS A 52 -54.12 -6.11 -10.60
CA LYS A 52 -54.03 -4.65 -10.79
C LYS A 52 -53.68 -3.98 -9.49
N SER A 53 -52.69 -3.09 -9.51
CA SER A 53 -52.35 -2.29 -8.34
C SER A 53 -53.56 -1.47 -7.85
N PRO A 54 -53.92 -1.49 -6.55
CA PRO A 54 -54.95 -0.62 -5.96
C PRO A 54 -54.63 0.86 -6.16
N TRP A 55 -53.33 1.19 -6.21
CA TRP A 55 -52.79 2.54 -6.35
C TRP A 55 -52.72 3.01 -7.82
N LYS A 56 -53.15 2.19 -8.78
CA LYS A 56 -52.97 2.42 -10.24
C LYS A 56 -53.54 3.75 -10.76
N ALA A 57 -54.56 4.33 -10.11
CA ALA A 57 -55.07 5.66 -10.46
C ALA A 57 -54.04 6.78 -10.22
N TYR A 58 -53.01 6.52 -9.41
CA TYR A 58 -52.00 7.46 -8.94
C TYR A 58 -50.58 7.06 -9.34
N SER A 59 -50.41 6.09 -10.24
CA SER A 59 -49.07 5.54 -10.55
C SER A 59 -48.09 6.53 -11.17
N ALA A 60 -48.60 7.60 -11.78
CA ALA A 60 -47.80 8.70 -12.31
C ALA A 60 -47.33 9.70 -11.23
N SER A 61 -47.96 9.73 -10.05
CA SER A 61 -47.59 10.62 -8.95
C SER A 61 -46.83 9.93 -7.82
N ILE A 62 -46.94 8.60 -7.67
CA ILE A 62 -46.18 7.84 -6.66
C ILE A 62 -44.69 7.76 -7.06
N THR A 63 -43.84 8.30 -6.20
CA THR A 63 -42.37 8.25 -6.28
C THR A 63 -41.74 7.47 -5.14
N LYS A 64 -42.42 7.38 -3.99
CA LYS A 64 -41.99 6.63 -2.80
C LYS A 64 -43.16 5.85 -2.21
N ILE A 65 -42.87 4.69 -1.62
CA ILE A 65 -43.78 3.97 -0.71
C ILE A 65 -43.14 3.93 0.69
N GLU A 66 -43.97 3.99 1.73
CA GLU A 66 -43.54 3.92 3.14
C GLU A 66 -44.49 3.04 3.96
N ILE A 67 -44.02 1.87 4.40
CA ILE A 67 -44.79 0.92 5.21
C ILE A 67 -44.48 1.15 6.69
N THR A 68 -45.37 1.89 7.36
CA THR A 68 -45.15 2.48 8.70
C THR A 68 -45.35 1.53 9.89
N GLY A 69 -45.74 0.28 9.64
CA GLY A 69 -45.94 -0.73 10.67
C GLY A 69 -46.42 -2.06 10.06
N PRO A 70 -46.64 -3.11 10.89
CA PRO A 70 -46.88 -4.47 10.40
C PRO A 70 -48.07 -4.62 9.44
N VAL A 71 -47.80 -5.15 8.25
CA VAL A 71 -48.79 -5.38 7.19
C VAL A 71 -48.76 -6.84 6.74
N THR A 72 -49.90 -7.52 6.78
CA THR A 72 -50.00 -8.91 6.31
C THR A 72 -50.44 -8.96 4.85
N PHE A 73 -49.61 -9.56 3.98
CA PHE A 73 -50.01 -9.90 2.62
C PHE A 73 -50.88 -11.17 2.64
N ASN A 74 -52.12 -11.03 2.17
CA ASN A 74 -53.05 -12.15 2.02
C ASN A 74 -52.70 -13.02 0.80
N ALA A 75 -53.39 -14.16 0.65
CA ALA A 75 -53.03 -15.26 -0.25
C ALA A 75 -52.68 -14.87 -1.70
N ALA A 76 -53.29 -13.81 -2.25
CA ALA A 76 -52.90 -13.21 -3.52
C ALA A 76 -52.43 -11.75 -3.32
N ALA A 77 -51.12 -11.51 -3.50
CA ALA A 77 -50.49 -10.20 -3.52
C ALA A 77 -50.11 -9.75 -4.96
N ALA A 78 -50.61 -10.47 -5.98
CA ALA A 78 -50.21 -10.28 -7.36
C ALA A 78 -50.47 -8.84 -7.87
N GLY A 79 -49.52 -8.30 -8.63
CA GLY A 79 -49.61 -6.98 -9.25
C GLY A 79 -49.87 -5.80 -8.30
N LEU A 80 -49.61 -5.94 -6.99
CA LEU A 80 -49.98 -4.97 -5.97
C LEU A 80 -49.27 -3.61 -6.14
N PHE A 81 -47.98 -3.61 -6.49
CA PHE A 81 -47.21 -2.40 -6.79
C PHE A 81 -46.90 -2.23 -8.29
N ALA A 82 -47.37 -3.14 -9.14
CA ALA A 82 -47.11 -3.13 -10.59
C ALA A 82 -47.45 -1.81 -11.30
N GLY A 83 -46.49 -1.31 -12.07
CA GLY A 83 -46.64 -0.21 -13.02
C GLY A 83 -46.55 1.17 -12.38
N LEU A 84 -45.94 1.27 -11.19
CA LEU A 84 -45.57 2.52 -10.54
C LEU A 84 -44.27 3.04 -11.15
N GLY A 85 -44.31 3.40 -12.44
CA GLY A 85 -43.12 3.68 -13.25
C GLY A 85 -42.22 4.83 -12.78
N ASN A 86 -42.69 5.67 -11.85
CA ASN A 86 -41.94 6.75 -11.20
C ASN A 86 -41.42 6.41 -9.79
N LEU A 87 -41.76 5.24 -9.25
CA LEU A 87 -41.32 4.74 -7.94
C LEU A 87 -39.81 4.50 -7.93
N THR A 88 -39.11 5.07 -6.95
CA THR A 88 -37.66 4.88 -6.77
C THR A 88 -37.30 4.07 -5.53
N GLN A 89 -38.16 4.06 -4.51
CA GLN A 89 -37.85 3.55 -3.16
C GLN A 89 -39.12 3.04 -2.44
N ILE A 90 -38.99 1.93 -1.72
CA ILE A 90 -40.00 1.40 -0.80
C ILE A 90 -39.35 1.23 0.57
N ASP A 91 -39.77 2.02 1.56
CA ASP A 91 -39.31 1.88 2.94
C ASP A 91 -40.21 0.92 3.72
N GLY A 92 -39.61 0.08 4.58
CA GLY A 92 -40.34 -0.78 5.52
C GLY A 92 -40.81 -2.12 4.95
N LEU A 93 -40.14 -2.68 3.94
CA LEU A 93 -40.44 -4.04 3.43
C LEU A 93 -40.30 -5.13 4.51
N ASP A 94 -39.48 -4.89 5.54
CA ASP A 94 -39.37 -5.72 6.76
C ASP A 94 -40.67 -5.83 7.57
N ASN A 95 -41.58 -4.84 7.43
CA ASN A 95 -42.88 -4.85 8.12
C ASN A 95 -43.90 -5.77 7.43
N VAL A 96 -43.55 -6.44 6.32
CA VAL A 96 -44.46 -7.26 5.52
C VAL A 96 -44.42 -8.73 5.97
N ASP A 97 -45.55 -9.21 6.49
CA ASP A 97 -45.80 -10.64 6.72
C ASP A 97 -46.32 -11.30 5.44
N THR A 98 -45.45 -12.06 4.76
CA THR A 98 -45.79 -12.88 3.59
C THR A 98 -46.21 -14.31 3.95
N SER A 99 -46.26 -14.71 5.22
CA SER A 99 -46.46 -16.11 5.64
C SER A 99 -47.77 -16.75 5.19
N ARG A 100 -48.73 -15.93 4.72
CA ARG A 100 -50.03 -16.35 4.17
C ARG A 100 -50.11 -16.24 2.64
N THR A 101 -49.10 -15.67 1.99
CA THR A 101 -49.07 -15.39 0.55
C THR A 101 -48.75 -16.65 -0.25
N THR A 102 -49.44 -16.82 -1.38
CA THR A 102 -49.24 -17.95 -2.31
C THR A 102 -48.87 -17.52 -3.72
N ASN A 103 -49.05 -16.24 -4.06
CA ASN A 103 -48.82 -15.67 -5.38
C ASN A 103 -48.23 -14.25 -5.24
N LEU A 104 -46.99 -14.07 -5.70
CA LEU A 104 -46.26 -12.79 -5.79
C LEU A 104 -46.11 -12.32 -7.25
N ASN A 105 -46.87 -12.88 -8.18
CA ASN A 105 -46.74 -12.57 -9.61
C ASN A 105 -46.89 -11.07 -9.87
N ASP A 106 -46.07 -10.55 -10.76
CA ASP A 106 -46.07 -9.14 -11.16
C ASP A 106 -45.90 -8.11 -10.02
N LEU A 107 -45.49 -8.50 -8.80
CA LEU A 107 -45.57 -7.62 -7.62
C LEU A 107 -44.97 -6.22 -7.85
N PHE A 108 -43.77 -6.15 -8.43
CA PHE A 108 -43.06 -4.92 -8.80
C PHE A 108 -42.91 -4.76 -10.34
N TYR A 109 -43.84 -5.34 -11.11
CA TYR A 109 -43.75 -5.39 -12.57
C TYR A 109 -43.70 -3.99 -13.20
N ALA A 110 -42.66 -3.75 -14.00
CA ALA A 110 -42.41 -2.51 -14.74
C ALA A 110 -42.22 -1.25 -13.85
N ASP A 111 -41.79 -1.41 -12.60
CA ASP A 111 -41.42 -0.31 -11.71
C ASP A 111 -40.02 0.22 -12.09
N SER A 112 -39.96 0.88 -13.25
CA SER A 112 -38.76 1.11 -14.06
C SER A 112 -37.66 1.99 -13.43
N GLN A 113 -37.90 2.58 -12.26
CA GLN A 113 -36.94 3.38 -11.51
C GLN A 113 -36.66 2.85 -10.10
N LEU A 114 -37.29 1.73 -9.70
CA LEU A 114 -37.08 1.08 -8.40
C LEU A 114 -35.73 0.35 -8.39
N THR A 115 -34.76 0.90 -7.66
CA THR A 115 -33.37 0.44 -7.64
C THR A 115 -33.01 -0.47 -6.47
N ASP A 116 -33.85 -0.48 -5.42
CA ASP A 116 -33.61 -1.13 -4.13
C ASP A 116 -34.91 -1.81 -3.65
N LEU A 117 -34.77 -2.97 -3.00
CA LEU A 117 -35.83 -3.76 -2.38
C LEU A 117 -35.41 -4.38 -1.04
N THR A 118 -34.39 -3.80 -0.37
CA THR A 118 -33.91 -4.22 0.94
C THR A 118 -35.09 -4.44 1.92
N GLY A 119 -35.16 -5.64 2.49
CA GLY A 119 -36.22 -6.13 3.38
C GLY A 119 -37.05 -7.28 2.80
N VAL A 120 -36.97 -7.57 1.49
CA VAL A 120 -37.56 -8.79 0.91
C VAL A 120 -36.81 -10.06 1.31
N GLU A 121 -35.58 -9.94 1.78
CA GLU A 121 -34.72 -11.04 2.25
C GLU A 121 -35.28 -11.69 3.54
N HIS A 122 -36.12 -10.98 4.30
CA HIS A 122 -36.72 -11.44 5.56
C HIS A 122 -38.11 -12.10 5.40
N TRP A 123 -38.62 -12.24 4.17
CA TRP A 123 -39.97 -12.74 3.89
C TRP A 123 -40.13 -14.26 4.09
N ASP A 124 -41.19 -14.70 4.78
CA ASP A 124 -41.63 -16.11 4.78
C ASP A 124 -42.21 -16.46 3.40
N THR A 125 -41.41 -17.07 2.54
CA THR A 125 -41.83 -17.54 1.21
C THR A 125 -42.33 -18.99 1.19
N SER A 126 -42.38 -19.71 2.33
CA SER A 126 -42.65 -21.16 2.42
C SER A 126 -43.96 -21.65 1.77
N LYS A 127 -44.88 -20.73 1.46
CA LYS A 127 -46.19 -21.02 0.85
C LYS A 127 -46.35 -20.39 -0.54
N VAL A 128 -45.36 -19.63 -1.01
CA VAL A 128 -45.33 -18.97 -2.32
C VAL A 128 -45.19 -20.03 -3.42
N ARG A 129 -46.14 -20.03 -4.36
CA ARG A 129 -46.21 -20.99 -5.46
C ARG A 129 -45.81 -20.39 -6.80
N THR A 130 -45.94 -19.08 -6.95
CA THR A 130 -45.62 -18.37 -8.19
C THR A 130 -44.96 -17.02 -7.90
N ILE A 131 -43.84 -16.77 -8.58
CA ILE A 131 -43.08 -15.51 -8.61
C ILE A 131 -42.92 -15.00 -10.05
N ASP A 132 -43.90 -15.27 -10.91
CA ASP A 132 -43.81 -14.94 -12.33
C ASP A 132 -43.75 -13.42 -12.50
N ARG A 133 -42.72 -12.94 -13.20
CA ARG A 133 -42.47 -11.51 -13.43
C ARG A 133 -42.37 -10.63 -12.18
N THR A 134 -42.17 -11.19 -10.97
CA THR A 134 -42.18 -10.44 -9.70
C THR A 134 -41.28 -9.21 -9.68
N PHE A 135 -40.07 -9.29 -10.25
CA PHE A 135 -39.11 -8.19 -10.36
C PHE A 135 -38.92 -7.73 -11.83
N PHE A 136 -39.84 -8.07 -12.72
CA PHE A 136 -39.64 -7.90 -14.16
C PHE A 136 -39.65 -6.44 -14.59
N ALA A 137 -38.63 -6.04 -15.36
CA ALA A 137 -38.42 -4.67 -15.83
C ALA A 137 -38.35 -3.61 -14.70
N THR A 138 -37.92 -4.03 -13.49
CA THR A 138 -37.42 -3.15 -12.42
C THR A 138 -36.02 -2.62 -12.76
N ALA A 139 -35.53 -1.67 -11.95
CA ALA A 139 -34.22 -1.03 -12.10
C ALA A 139 -33.17 -1.50 -11.08
N LEU A 140 -33.38 -2.66 -10.44
CA LEU A 140 -32.55 -3.18 -9.36
C LEU A 140 -31.06 -3.24 -9.72
N VAL A 141 -30.23 -2.85 -8.76
CA VAL A 141 -28.76 -2.76 -8.84
C VAL A 141 -28.13 -3.16 -7.50
N GLY A 142 -26.81 -3.39 -7.48
CA GLY A 142 -26.11 -3.74 -6.24
C GLY A 142 -26.27 -5.22 -5.89
N THR A 143 -26.46 -5.55 -4.61
CA THR A 143 -26.58 -6.93 -4.13
C THR A 143 -28.02 -7.20 -3.69
N LEU A 144 -28.55 -8.37 -4.05
CA LEU A 144 -29.83 -8.89 -3.56
C LEU A 144 -29.62 -10.35 -3.16
N ASP A 145 -29.93 -10.70 -1.91
CA ASP A 145 -29.70 -12.03 -1.37
C ASP A 145 -31.00 -12.77 -1.04
N LEU A 146 -31.38 -13.70 -1.91
CA LEU A 146 -32.59 -14.51 -1.77
C LEU A 146 -32.25 -15.95 -1.41
N SER A 147 -31.01 -16.27 -1.00
CA SER A 147 -30.62 -17.64 -0.61
C SER A 147 -31.43 -18.18 0.58
N HIS A 148 -31.95 -17.27 1.42
CA HIS A 148 -32.84 -17.59 2.54
C HIS A 148 -34.31 -17.87 2.16
N TRP A 149 -34.73 -17.61 0.91
CA TRP A 149 -36.10 -17.89 0.47
C TRP A 149 -36.38 -19.40 0.39
N ASP A 150 -37.35 -19.88 1.16
CA ASP A 150 -37.94 -21.20 0.96
C ASP A 150 -38.76 -21.21 -0.33
N VAL A 151 -38.18 -21.80 -1.38
CA VAL A 151 -38.83 -22.04 -2.68
C VAL A 151 -39.41 -23.45 -2.81
N GLY A 152 -39.55 -24.20 -1.71
CA GLY A 152 -40.08 -25.56 -1.70
C GLY A 152 -41.47 -25.69 -2.31
N ALA A 153 -42.33 -24.69 -2.11
CA ALA A 153 -43.68 -24.63 -2.69
C ALA A 153 -43.73 -24.10 -4.14
N LEU A 154 -42.60 -23.64 -4.71
CA LEU A 154 -42.59 -22.89 -5.96
C LEU A 154 -42.86 -23.76 -7.19
N THR A 155 -43.92 -23.44 -7.92
CA THR A 155 -44.35 -24.10 -9.16
C THR A 155 -43.98 -23.32 -10.43
N SER A 156 -43.77 -22.00 -10.33
CA SER A 156 -43.29 -21.19 -11.44
C SER A 156 -42.55 -19.93 -10.97
N GLY A 157 -41.41 -19.64 -11.58
CA GLY A 157 -40.68 -18.37 -11.48
C GLY A 157 -40.41 -17.77 -12.86
N SER A 158 -41.38 -17.92 -13.77
CA SER A 158 -41.18 -17.60 -15.17
C SER A 158 -41.01 -16.08 -15.34
N MET A 159 -39.94 -15.65 -16.02
CA MET A 159 -39.55 -14.22 -16.15
C MET A 159 -39.32 -13.46 -14.82
N ALA A 160 -39.11 -14.14 -13.68
CA ALA A 160 -39.02 -13.50 -12.35
C ALA A 160 -38.06 -12.30 -12.26
N PHE A 161 -36.86 -12.43 -12.85
CA PHE A 161 -35.79 -11.42 -12.91
C PHE A 161 -35.55 -10.92 -14.35
N GLY A 162 -36.52 -11.13 -15.24
CA GLY A 162 -36.42 -10.72 -16.63
C GLY A 162 -36.49 -9.20 -16.81
N ARG A 163 -36.04 -8.70 -17.95
CA ARG A 163 -36.16 -7.28 -18.33
C ARG A 163 -36.88 -7.11 -19.67
N ALA A 164 -37.39 -5.90 -19.88
CA ALA A 164 -37.95 -5.44 -21.15
C ALA A 164 -37.48 -4.01 -21.43
N GLY A 165 -37.13 -3.76 -22.68
CA GLY A 165 -36.72 -2.45 -23.20
C GLY A 165 -35.93 -2.61 -24.49
N ASP A 166 -35.99 -1.59 -25.35
CA ASP A 166 -35.07 -1.48 -26.49
C ASP A 166 -33.64 -1.13 -26.02
N PHE A 167 -32.67 -1.27 -26.92
CA PHE A 167 -31.26 -1.53 -26.61
C PHE A 167 -30.45 -0.43 -25.87
N ASP A 168 -31.03 0.72 -25.53
CA ASP A 168 -30.27 1.93 -25.18
C ASP A 168 -30.34 2.38 -23.70
N ASP A 169 -31.53 2.52 -23.08
CA ASP A 169 -31.67 3.34 -21.85
C ASP A 169 -31.29 2.67 -20.51
N ASN A 170 -31.44 1.35 -20.36
CA ASN A 170 -31.32 0.67 -19.06
C ASN A 170 -30.22 -0.40 -18.94
N TYR A 171 -29.41 -0.62 -19.98
CA TYR A 171 -28.36 -1.66 -20.01
C TYR A 171 -27.23 -1.43 -19.00
N GLN A 172 -27.06 -0.19 -18.50
CA GLN A 172 -26.03 0.17 -17.52
C GLN A 172 -26.43 -0.16 -16.06
N ARG A 173 -27.67 -0.59 -15.79
CA ARG A 173 -28.16 -0.90 -14.43
C ARG A 173 -27.85 -2.35 -14.06
N LEU A 174 -26.70 -2.58 -13.43
CA LEU A 174 -26.10 -3.90 -13.21
C LEU A 174 -26.30 -4.39 -11.76
N PHE A 175 -26.73 -5.65 -11.58
CA PHE A 175 -26.55 -6.34 -10.29
C PHE A 175 -25.06 -6.65 -10.10
N LYS A 176 -24.50 -6.42 -8.92
CA LYS A 176 -23.19 -6.94 -8.53
C LYS A 176 -23.28 -8.42 -8.17
N LEU A 177 -24.28 -8.77 -7.36
CA LEU A 177 -24.58 -10.13 -6.97
C LEU A 177 -26.09 -10.33 -6.84
N LEU A 178 -26.61 -11.33 -7.54
CA LEU A 178 -27.90 -11.94 -7.24
C LEU A 178 -27.63 -13.31 -6.62
N ASN A 179 -27.74 -13.42 -5.29
CA ASN A 179 -27.53 -14.70 -4.59
C ASN A 179 -28.85 -15.49 -4.54
N LEU A 180 -28.88 -16.65 -5.16
CA LEU A 180 -29.99 -17.61 -5.18
C LEU A 180 -29.53 -18.98 -4.66
N SER A 181 -28.37 -19.07 -3.99
CA SER A 181 -27.75 -20.33 -3.61
C SER A 181 -28.63 -21.16 -2.65
N GLY A 182 -28.46 -22.49 -2.69
CA GLY A 182 -29.14 -23.42 -1.78
C GLY A 182 -30.63 -23.69 -2.07
N TRP A 183 -31.27 -22.96 -2.99
CA TRP A 183 -32.69 -23.08 -3.35
C TRP A 183 -33.14 -24.53 -3.60
N ASN A 184 -34.25 -24.92 -2.97
CA ASN A 184 -34.69 -26.32 -2.89
C ASN A 184 -36.09 -26.51 -3.48
N PHE A 185 -36.18 -27.09 -4.68
CA PHE A 185 -37.42 -27.19 -5.46
C PHE A 185 -38.21 -28.46 -5.14
N GLN A 186 -39.02 -28.43 -4.08
CA GLN A 186 -39.79 -29.60 -3.63
C GLN A 186 -41.11 -29.81 -4.38
N ALA A 187 -41.58 -28.83 -5.15
CA ALA A 187 -42.82 -28.92 -5.92
C ALA A 187 -42.69 -29.94 -7.07
N PRO A 188 -43.73 -30.77 -7.35
CA PRO A 188 -43.65 -31.90 -8.28
C PRO A 188 -43.53 -31.49 -9.77
N LYS A 189 -43.69 -30.21 -10.08
CA LYS A 189 -43.42 -29.58 -11.38
C LYS A 189 -43.03 -28.12 -11.15
N VAL A 190 -41.94 -27.67 -11.77
CA VAL A 190 -41.48 -26.28 -11.73
C VAL A 190 -41.23 -25.75 -13.14
N SER A 191 -41.55 -24.48 -13.39
CA SER A 191 -41.14 -23.73 -14.60
C SER A 191 -40.20 -22.58 -14.25
N LEU A 192 -39.02 -22.54 -14.87
CA LEU A 192 -38.07 -21.43 -14.82
C LEU A 192 -37.88 -20.80 -16.22
N ALA A 193 -38.90 -20.88 -17.08
CA ALA A 193 -38.86 -20.32 -18.43
C ALA A 193 -38.61 -18.80 -18.39
N ASN A 194 -37.60 -18.33 -19.12
CA ASN A 194 -37.17 -16.94 -19.21
C ASN A 194 -36.78 -16.29 -17.86
N PHE A 195 -36.51 -17.06 -16.80
CA PHE A 195 -36.26 -16.62 -15.42
C PHE A 195 -35.42 -15.33 -15.29
N GLY A 196 -34.26 -15.28 -15.93
CA GLY A 196 -33.35 -14.13 -16.04
C GLY A 196 -33.15 -13.66 -17.48
N PHE A 197 -34.22 -13.62 -18.28
CA PHE A 197 -34.18 -13.10 -19.66
C PHE A 197 -33.72 -11.63 -19.68
N GLN A 198 -32.66 -11.31 -20.42
CA GLN A 198 -31.98 -10.00 -20.41
C GLN A 198 -31.42 -9.55 -19.04
N LEU A 199 -31.28 -10.46 -18.05
CA LEU A 199 -30.69 -10.14 -16.74
C LEU A 199 -29.24 -9.65 -16.90
N GLN A 200 -28.91 -8.49 -16.34
CA GLN A 200 -27.54 -7.97 -16.31
C GLN A 200 -26.99 -8.11 -14.88
N ALA A 201 -25.97 -8.94 -14.69
CA ALA A 201 -25.32 -9.15 -13.40
C ALA A 201 -23.81 -9.44 -13.54
N GLU A 202 -22.97 -8.85 -12.69
CA GLU A 202 -21.54 -9.20 -12.58
C GLU A 202 -21.39 -10.67 -12.14
N SER A 203 -22.17 -11.07 -11.13
CA SER A 203 -22.27 -12.44 -10.60
C SER A 203 -23.73 -12.84 -10.33
N ILE A 204 -24.05 -14.12 -10.54
CA ILE A 204 -25.28 -14.78 -10.10
C ILE A 204 -24.90 -16.11 -9.46
N ASP A 205 -25.34 -16.34 -8.22
CA ASP A 205 -25.06 -17.59 -7.52
C ASP A 205 -26.26 -18.54 -7.60
N THR A 206 -26.12 -19.60 -8.39
CA THR A 206 -27.05 -20.73 -8.53
C THR A 206 -26.49 -22.04 -7.96
N SER A 207 -25.46 -21.94 -7.12
CA SER A 207 -24.81 -23.10 -6.49
C SER A 207 -25.74 -23.80 -5.49
N ASN A 208 -25.47 -25.08 -5.24
CA ASN A 208 -26.13 -25.88 -4.21
C ASN A 208 -27.68 -26.01 -4.33
N TRP A 209 -28.25 -25.72 -5.51
CA TRP A 209 -29.66 -25.97 -5.80
C TRP A 209 -30.03 -27.44 -5.62
N GLN A 210 -31.20 -27.72 -5.04
CA GLN A 210 -31.67 -29.05 -4.66
C GLN A 210 -32.99 -29.42 -5.34
N ASN A 211 -33.21 -30.73 -5.55
CA ASN A 211 -34.41 -31.31 -6.17
C ASN A 211 -34.77 -30.78 -7.58
N THR A 212 -33.77 -30.28 -8.30
CA THR A 212 -33.87 -29.72 -9.66
C THR A 212 -34.38 -30.71 -10.73
N SER A 213 -34.39 -32.02 -10.45
CA SER A 213 -34.79 -33.09 -11.38
C SER A 213 -36.26 -33.06 -11.83
N HIS A 214 -37.12 -32.34 -11.09
CA HIS A 214 -38.53 -32.12 -11.37
C HIS A 214 -38.83 -30.76 -12.07
N ILE A 215 -37.79 -29.98 -12.38
CA ILE A 215 -37.93 -28.79 -13.21
C ILE A 215 -38.33 -29.23 -14.63
N THR A 216 -39.45 -28.70 -15.10
CA THR A 216 -40.06 -29.05 -16.38
C THR A 216 -39.66 -28.11 -17.51
N SER A 217 -39.14 -26.92 -17.18
CA SER A 217 -38.65 -25.95 -18.16
C SER A 217 -37.52 -25.07 -17.62
N MET A 218 -36.49 -24.87 -18.45
CA MET A 218 -35.47 -23.83 -18.33
C MET A 218 -35.33 -23.08 -19.67
N GLU A 219 -36.44 -22.97 -20.43
CA GLU A 219 -36.40 -22.38 -21.76
C GLU A 219 -35.97 -20.92 -21.68
N SER A 220 -34.97 -20.52 -22.46
CA SER A 220 -34.48 -19.14 -22.55
C SER A 220 -34.08 -18.53 -21.19
N MET A 221 -33.79 -19.36 -20.17
CA MET A 221 -33.61 -18.97 -18.77
C MET A 221 -32.65 -17.78 -18.58
N PHE A 222 -31.56 -17.73 -19.34
CA PHE A 222 -30.57 -16.66 -19.38
C PHE A 222 -30.32 -16.16 -20.82
N THR A 223 -31.34 -16.20 -21.68
CA THR A 223 -31.25 -15.57 -23.02
C THR A 223 -30.94 -14.08 -22.87
N LEU A 224 -29.96 -13.59 -23.64
CA LEU A 224 -29.46 -12.21 -23.61
C LEU A 224 -28.92 -11.74 -22.24
N ALA A 225 -28.61 -12.65 -21.31
CA ALA A 225 -28.06 -12.30 -20.01
C ALA A 225 -26.61 -11.77 -20.11
N GLY A 226 -26.32 -10.71 -19.37
CA GLY A 226 -25.01 -10.06 -19.27
C GLY A 226 -24.10 -10.67 -18.19
N ILE A 227 -24.14 -11.99 -18.02
CA ILE A 227 -23.39 -12.73 -16.98
C ILE A 227 -22.03 -13.22 -17.49
N ASN A 228 -21.00 -13.21 -16.64
CA ASN A 228 -19.65 -13.69 -17.02
C ASN A 228 -19.42 -15.16 -16.68
N ASN A 229 -20.00 -15.63 -15.58
CA ASN A 229 -19.93 -17.02 -15.08
C ASN A 229 -21.34 -17.54 -14.73
N ILE A 230 -21.48 -18.86 -14.58
CA ILE A 230 -22.64 -19.48 -13.92
C ILE A 230 -22.28 -20.88 -13.36
N ASP A 231 -22.86 -21.27 -12.22
CA ASP A 231 -22.80 -22.64 -11.68
C ASP A 231 -24.11 -23.38 -11.92
N ILE A 232 -24.07 -24.36 -12.83
CA ILE A 232 -25.18 -25.30 -13.09
C ILE A 232 -24.81 -26.75 -12.75
N SER A 233 -23.80 -26.97 -11.90
CA SER A 233 -23.38 -28.31 -11.48
C SER A 233 -24.41 -29.03 -10.60
N SER A 234 -25.27 -28.24 -9.93
CA SER A 234 -26.44 -28.64 -9.16
C SER A 234 -27.68 -28.98 -10.02
N PHE A 235 -27.66 -28.73 -11.34
CA PHE A 235 -28.86 -28.81 -12.19
C PHE A 235 -29.01 -30.21 -12.77
N ASP A 236 -29.98 -30.98 -12.25
CA ASP A 236 -30.41 -32.24 -12.85
C ASP A 236 -31.30 -32.01 -14.07
N MET A 237 -30.67 -31.91 -15.23
CA MET A 237 -31.33 -31.65 -16.51
C MET A 237 -31.62 -32.93 -17.30
N ARG A 238 -31.51 -34.13 -16.68
CA ARG A 238 -31.79 -35.44 -17.32
C ARG A 238 -33.15 -35.47 -18.02
N ASN A 239 -34.18 -34.97 -17.35
CA ASN A 239 -35.58 -35.03 -17.81
C ASN A 239 -35.97 -33.92 -18.79
N LEU A 240 -35.14 -32.88 -18.98
CA LEU A 240 -35.46 -31.77 -19.90
C LEU A 240 -35.28 -32.16 -21.37
N SER A 241 -36.21 -31.70 -22.21
CA SER A 241 -36.06 -31.74 -23.67
C SER A 241 -34.95 -30.80 -24.14
N THR A 242 -34.37 -31.05 -25.32
CA THR A 242 -33.48 -30.10 -26.00
C THR A 242 -34.23 -29.09 -26.89
N SER A 243 -35.55 -29.27 -27.04
CA SER A 243 -36.46 -28.42 -27.81
C SER A 243 -37.29 -27.47 -26.93
N TYR A 244 -38.17 -26.67 -27.55
CA TYR A 244 -39.08 -25.72 -26.91
C TYR A 244 -39.74 -26.30 -25.64
N GLY A 245 -39.82 -25.51 -24.58
CA GLY A 245 -40.21 -25.91 -23.24
C GLY A 245 -39.11 -26.57 -22.41
N GLY A 246 -38.01 -27.06 -22.98
CA GLY A 246 -36.93 -27.76 -22.27
C GLY A 246 -35.74 -26.86 -21.89
N THR A 247 -34.52 -27.24 -22.29
CA THR A 247 -33.29 -26.43 -22.20
C THR A 247 -33.17 -25.38 -23.32
N TRP A 248 -34.11 -25.35 -24.26
CA TRP A 248 -34.03 -24.57 -25.50
C TRP A 248 -33.67 -23.11 -25.24
N ARG A 249 -32.60 -22.63 -25.88
CA ARG A 249 -32.09 -21.25 -25.78
C ARG A 249 -31.67 -20.77 -24.39
N MET A 250 -31.49 -21.64 -23.40
CA MET A 250 -31.06 -21.29 -22.03
C MET A 250 -29.96 -20.21 -21.97
N PHE A 251 -28.93 -20.26 -22.81
CA PHE A 251 -27.82 -19.29 -22.88
C PHE A 251 -27.75 -18.50 -24.21
N ASN A 252 -28.81 -18.53 -25.01
CA ASN A 252 -28.83 -17.90 -26.34
C ASN A 252 -28.51 -16.40 -26.25
N SER A 253 -27.43 -15.98 -26.93
CA SER A 253 -26.92 -14.60 -26.94
C SER A 253 -26.50 -14.05 -25.57
N ALA A 254 -26.18 -14.90 -24.58
CA ALA A 254 -25.47 -14.49 -23.36
C ALA A 254 -24.00 -14.17 -23.69
N MET A 255 -23.74 -12.98 -24.25
CA MET A 255 -22.46 -12.70 -24.94
C MET A 255 -21.23 -12.56 -24.04
N LEU A 256 -21.42 -12.43 -22.73
CA LEU A 256 -20.34 -12.28 -21.76
C LEU A 256 -19.92 -13.60 -21.09
N LEU A 257 -20.69 -14.68 -21.28
CA LEU A 257 -20.50 -15.95 -20.58
C LEU A 257 -19.21 -16.65 -21.04
N LYS A 258 -18.21 -16.63 -20.15
CA LYS A 258 -16.85 -17.16 -20.36
C LYS A 258 -16.47 -18.31 -19.44
N GLU A 259 -17.24 -18.52 -18.39
CA GLU A 259 -17.02 -19.55 -17.38
C GLU A 259 -18.33 -20.29 -17.10
N ILE A 260 -18.29 -21.61 -17.03
CA ILE A 260 -19.45 -22.42 -16.70
C ILE A 260 -19.02 -23.63 -15.87
N LYS A 261 -19.59 -23.76 -14.67
CA LYS A 261 -19.38 -24.92 -13.81
C LYS A 261 -20.49 -25.93 -14.06
N LEU A 262 -20.08 -27.15 -14.40
CA LEU A 262 -20.90 -28.25 -14.89
C LEU A 262 -20.83 -29.43 -13.93
N GLY A 263 -21.85 -30.28 -13.97
CA GLY A 263 -21.96 -31.46 -13.11
C GLY A 263 -22.59 -32.63 -13.84
N PRO A 264 -22.81 -33.76 -13.14
CA PRO A 264 -23.11 -35.05 -13.77
C PRO A 264 -24.37 -35.07 -14.63
N TYR A 265 -25.33 -34.19 -14.33
CA TYR A 265 -26.63 -34.14 -14.98
C TYR A 265 -26.86 -32.85 -15.78
N SER A 266 -25.83 -32.01 -15.95
CA SER A 266 -25.89 -30.84 -16.82
C SER A 266 -26.05 -31.28 -18.29
N LYS A 267 -27.03 -30.69 -18.98
CA LYS A 267 -27.36 -30.93 -20.39
C LYS A 267 -27.19 -29.65 -21.21
N LEU A 268 -26.10 -29.52 -21.94
CA LEU A 268 -25.80 -28.35 -22.77
C LEU A 268 -26.47 -28.40 -24.16
N ALA A 269 -26.90 -29.56 -24.62
CA ALA A 269 -27.69 -29.68 -25.85
C ALA A 269 -28.99 -28.85 -25.76
N GLY A 270 -29.30 -28.11 -26.82
CA GLY A 270 -30.46 -27.20 -26.90
C GLY A 270 -30.26 -25.80 -26.28
N THR A 271 -29.28 -25.63 -25.37
CA THR A 271 -29.09 -24.36 -24.63
C THR A 271 -28.76 -23.14 -25.49
N GLY A 272 -28.21 -23.34 -26.68
CA GLY A 272 -27.70 -22.24 -27.51
C GLY A 272 -26.41 -21.61 -26.97
N LEU A 273 -25.63 -22.35 -26.17
CA LEU A 273 -24.27 -21.98 -25.78
C LEU A 273 -23.44 -21.62 -27.02
N ARG A 274 -22.81 -20.43 -26.99
CA ARG A 274 -22.13 -19.83 -28.15
C ARG A 274 -20.78 -20.51 -28.42
N SER A 275 -20.51 -20.81 -29.69
CA SER A 275 -19.18 -21.13 -30.19
C SER A 275 -18.20 -19.96 -29.93
N ILE A 276 -17.10 -20.24 -29.24
CA ILE A 276 -16.04 -19.25 -28.97
C ILE A 276 -15.34 -18.90 -30.29
N SER A 277 -14.92 -17.64 -30.45
CA SER A 277 -14.06 -17.20 -31.54
C SER A 277 -12.66 -16.90 -31.01
N GLU A 278 -11.61 -17.22 -31.79
CA GLU A 278 -10.24 -16.84 -31.43
C GLU A 278 -10.11 -15.31 -31.34
N THR A 279 -9.35 -14.83 -30.36
CA THR A 279 -9.08 -13.40 -30.14
C THR A 279 -7.61 -13.18 -29.80
N ASN A 280 -7.20 -11.95 -29.47
CA ASN A 280 -5.89 -11.69 -28.86
C ASN A 280 -5.75 -12.31 -27.46
N LYS A 281 -6.86 -12.49 -26.72
CA LYS A 281 -6.86 -13.02 -25.34
C LYS A 281 -7.08 -14.53 -25.26
N TYR A 282 -7.91 -15.10 -26.13
CA TYR A 282 -8.42 -16.47 -26.05
C TYR A 282 -8.16 -17.28 -27.33
N THR A 283 -8.00 -18.59 -27.21
CA THR A 283 -7.65 -19.50 -28.33
C THR A 283 -8.84 -19.92 -29.20
N GLY A 284 -10.08 -19.72 -28.75
CA GLY A 284 -11.28 -20.24 -29.40
C GLY A 284 -11.81 -21.58 -28.84
N TYR A 285 -11.19 -22.10 -27.78
CA TYR A 285 -11.59 -23.35 -27.11
C TYR A 285 -12.07 -23.09 -25.69
N TRP A 286 -12.89 -23.99 -25.15
CA TRP A 286 -13.08 -24.15 -23.71
C TRP A 286 -11.93 -25.00 -23.16
N GLN A 287 -11.48 -24.71 -21.94
CA GLN A 287 -10.57 -25.59 -21.17
C GLN A 287 -11.10 -25.74 -19.75
N ASN A 288 -11.00 -26.94 -19.16
CA ASN A 288 -11.32 -27.12 -17.75
C ASN A 288 -10.24 -26.51 -16.84
N ILE A 289 -10.64 -25.97 -15.70
CA ILE A 289 -9.70 -25.35 -14.74
C ILE A 289 -8.75 -26.40 -14.14
N GLY A 290 -9.26 -27.59 -13.81
CA GLY A 290 -8.47 -28.67 -13.20
C GLY A 290 -7.87 -28.23 -11.86
N THR A 291 -6.54 -28.19 -11.77
CA THR A 291 -5.78 -27.69 -10.60
C THR A 291 -5.32 -26.23 -10.73
N GLY A 292 -5.76 -25.52 -11.78
CA GLY A 292 -5.38 -24.15 -12.07
C GLY A 292 -6.37 -23.10 -11.56
N THR A 293 -6.46 -21.99 -12.28
CA THR A 293 -7.45 -20.91 -12.07
C THR A 293 -8.21 -20.62 -13.36
N ALA A 294 -9.22 -19.76 -13.32
CA ALA A 294 -9.92 -19.30 -14.53
C ALA A 294 -9.01 -18.53 -15.51
N SER A 295 -7.95 -17.87 -15.02
CA SER A 295 -6.97 -17.14 -15.82
C SER A 295 -5.74 -17.97 -16.20
N GLN A 296 -5.48 -19.06 -15.49
CA GLN A 296 -4.39 -20.02 -15.73
C GLN A 296 -4.90 -21.46 -15.52
N PRO A 297 -5.74 -21.99 -16.43
CA PRO A 297 -6.30 -23.33 -16.31
C PRO A 297 -5.24 -24.41 -16.55
N ASN A 298 -5.17 -25.39 -15.66
CA ASN A 298 -4.24 -26.53 -15.73
C ASN A 298 -4.94 -27.84 -16.12
N GLY A 299 -6.24 -27.81 -16.41
CA GLY A 299 -6.99 -28.99 -16.87
C GLY A 299 -6.59 -29.43 -18.28
N ASP A 300 -6.73 -30.71 -18.55
CA ASP A 300 -6.31 -31.42 -19.76
C ASP A 300 -7.36 -31.41 -20.89
N GLN A 301 -8.61 -31.08 -20.59
CA GLN A 301 -9.72 -31.09 -21.55
C GLN A 301 -9.83 -29.75 -22.28
N VAL A 302 -9.15 -29.63 -23.42
CA VAL A 302 -9.33 -28.51 -24.37
C VAL A 302 -10.35 -28.91 -25.44
N LEU A 303 -11.49 -28.22 -25.48
CA LEU A 303 -12.70 -28.62 -26.22
C LEU A 303 -13.28 -27.49 -27.06
N THR A 304 -13.80 -27.79 -28.25
CA THR A 304 -14.75 -26.89 -28.92
C THR A 304 -16.07 -26.87 -28.15
N THR A 305 -16.90 -25.85 -28.39
CA THR A 305 -18.23 -25.79 -27.78
C THR A 305 -19.11 -26.97 -28.19
N ASP A 306 -18.99 -27.48 -29.42
CA ASP A 306 -19.75 -28.65 -29.87
C ASP A 306 -19.30 -29.95 -29.17
N GLN A 307 -18.00 -30.08 -28.86
CA GLN A 307 -17.47 -31.20 -28.07
C GLN A 307 -17.95 -31.12 -26.61
N LEU A 308 -17.88 -29.94 -25.98
CA LEU A 308 -18.39 -29.71 -24.62
C LEU A 308 -19.89 -29.99 -24.53
N VAL A 309 -20.67 -29.55 -25.53
CA VAL A 309 -22.11 -29.83 -25.67
C VAL A 309 -22.42 -31.32 -25.82
N SER A 310 -21.50 -32.09 -26.42
CA SER A 310 -21.65 -33.54 -26.61
C SER A 310 -21.24 -34.37 -25.39
N ILE A 311 -20.35 -33.85 -24.52
CA ILE A 311 -19.89 -34.50 -23.29
C ILE A 311 -20.87 -34.29 -22.12
N TYR A 312 -21.56 -33.14 -22.11
CA TYR A 312 -22.61 -32.82 -21.15
C TYR A 312 -23.99 -32.93 -21.82
N ASP A 313 -24.39 -34.15 -22.12
CA ASP A 313 -25.68 -34.51 -22.69
C ASP A 313 -26.78 -34.74 -21.62
N GLY A 314 -26.40 -34.75 -20.35
CA GLY A 314 -27.26 -35.06 -19.21
C GLY A 314 -27.55 -36.55 -19.03
N THR A 315 -26.56 -37.44 -19.22
CA THR A 315 -26.70 -38.90 -18.99
C THR A 315 -25.89 -39.49 -17.82
N ASN A 316 -25.34 -38.64 -16.93
CA ASN A 316 -24.43 -38.96 -15.80
C ASN A 316 -22.93 -38.89 -16.14
N THR A 317 -22.44 -37.69 -16.50
CA THR A 317 -21.02 -37.40 -16.71
C THR A 317 -20.25 -37.58 -15.37
N PRO A 318 -19.18 -38.39 -15.28
CA PRO A 318 -18.58 -38.75 -13.98
C PRO A 318 -17.89 -37.62 -13.18
N ALA A 319 -17.77 -36.41 -13.71
CA ALA A 319 -17.03 -35.31 -13.11
C ALA A 319 -17.89 -34.04 -12.95
N ILE A 320 -17.66 -33.33 -11.85
CA ILE A 320 -17.98 -31.91 -11.71
C ILE A 320 -16.72 -31.14 -12.08
N ASP A 321 -16.81 -30.18 -12.99
CA ASP A 321 -15.67 -29.37 -13.44
C ASP A 321 -16.13 -27.98 -13.90
N THR A 322 -15.20 -27.01 -13.87
CA THR A 322 -15.43 -25.65 -14.35
C THR A 322 -14.69 -25.45 -15.66
N PHE A 323 -15.42 -25.12 -16.72
CA PHE A 323 -14.85 -24.78 -18.02
C PHE A 323 -14.77 -23.27 -18.19
N VAL A 324 -13.64 -22.79 -18.68
CA VAL A 324 -13.39 -21.39 -19.04
C VAL A 324 -13.01 -21.26 -20.51
N TRP A 325 -13.22 -20.09 -21.12
CA TRP A 325 -12.59 -19.79 -22.40
C TRP A 325 -11.07 -19.85 -22.22
N GLN A 326 -10.42 -20.75 -22.95
CA GLN A 326 -8.98 -20.99 -22.83
C GLN A 326 -8.20 -19.69 -23.10
N PRO A 327 -7.48 -19.14 -22.10
CA PRO A 327 -6.64 -17.98 -22.29
C PRO A 327 -5.41 -18.37 -23.12
N LYS A 328 -4.93 -17.44 -23.93
CA LYS A 328 -3.61 -17.54 -24.56
C LYS A 328 -2.54 -17.33 -23.50
N ALA A 329 -1.41 -18.00 -23.65
CA ALA A 329 -0.27 -17.84 -22.76
C ALA A 329 0.19 -16.37 -22.76
N ALA A 330 0.17 -15.74 -21.59
CA ALA A 330 0.78 -14.44 -21.38
C ALA A 330 2.31 -14.57 -21.45
N ALA A 331 2.96 -13.56 -22.00
CA ALA A 331 4.41 -13.42 -21.93
C ALA A 331 4.77 -12.44 -20.81
N PRO A 332 5.84 -12.70 -20.03
CA PRO A 332 6.24 -11.82 -18.94
C PRO A 332 6.71 -10.45 -19.46
N VAL A 333 6.62 -9.45 -18.58
CA VAL A 333 7.28 -8.15 -18.75
C VAL A 333 8.63 -8.20 -18.03
N THR A 334 9.72 -8.03 -18.78
CA THR A 334 11.08 -7.94 -18.23
C THR A 334 11.40 -6.49 -17.89
N VAL A 335 11.89 -6.24 -16.67
CA VAL A 335 12.28 -4.89 -16.22
C VAL A 335 13.79 -4.85 -16.03
N ASN A 336 14.49 -4.11 -16.88
CA ASN A 336 15.96 -3.97 -16.87
C ASN A 336 16.39 -2.69 -16.15
N TYR A 337 17.58 -2.72 -15.56
CA TYR A 337 18.19 -1.61 -14.83
C TYR A 337 19.61 -1.39 -15.35
N VAL A 338 19.87 -0.27 -16.03
CA VAL A 338 21.15 -0.04 -16.74
C VAL A 338 21.76 1.32 -16.43
N ASP A 339 23.08 1.43 -16.58
CA ASP A 339 23.76 2.73 -16.58
C ASP A 339 23.41 3.47 -17.87
N SER A 340 22.93 4.71 -17.74
CA SER A 340 22.65 5.61 -18.86
C SER A 340 23.90 5.95 -19.71
N ALA A 341 25.10 5.78 -19.15
CA ALA A 341 26.37 5.92 -19.88
C ALA A 341 26.79 4.65 -20.64
N ASP A 342 26.30 3.48 -20.24
CA ASP A 342 26.45 2.19 -20.95
C ASP A 342 25.19 1.33 -20.79
N PRO A 343 24.18 1.49 -21.68
CA PRO A 343 22.95 0.72 -21.63
C PRO A 343 23.11 -0.80 -21.82
N THR A 344 24.34 -1.29 -22.09
CA THR A 344 24.65 -2.73 -22.10
C THR A 344 25.14 -3.25 -20.75
N HIS A 345 25.38 -2.38 -19.77
CA HIS A 345 25.82 -2.71 -18.42
C HIS A 345 24.64 -2.74 -17.42
N PRO A 346 24.16 -3.93 -17.02
CA PRO A 346 23.10 -4.04 -16.02
C PRO A 346 23.64 -3.74 -14.61
N ILE A 347 23.06 -2.73 -13.94
CA ILE A 347 23.46 -2.30 -12.59
C ILE A 347 22.68 -3.02 -11.48
N LYS A 348 21.56 -3.65 -11.82
CA LYS A 348 20.77 -4.55 -10.97
C LYS A 348 20.26 -5.70 -11.86
N ALA A 349 20.08 -6.89 -11.27
CA ALA A 349 19.40 -8.00 -11.93
C ALA A 349 17.99 -7.59 -12.40
N ALA A 350 17.61 -8.04 -13.60
CA ALA A 350 16.30 -7.75 -14.17
C ALA A 350 15.18 -8.42 -13.37
N ASP A 351 14.08 -7.71 -13.17
CA ASP A 351 12.87 -8.25 -12.54
C ASP A 351 11.88 -8.73 -13.61
N THR A 352 10.98 -9.64 -13.22
CA THR A 352 10.02 -10.27 -14.12
C THR A 352 8.61 -10.12 -13.56
N ILE A 353 7.72 -9.46 -14.30
CA ILE A 353 6.30 -9.34 -13.94
C ILE A 353 5.52 -10.37 -14.75
N THR A 354 4.71 -11.18 -14.04
CA THR A 354 3.84 -12.22 -14.60
C THR A 354 2.38 -11.98 -14.22
N GLY A 355 1.47 -12.55 -15.01
CA GLY A 355 0.02 -12.42 -14.85
C GLY A 355 -0.70 -13.00 -16.07
N ALA A 356 -2.00 -12.72 -16.20
CA ALA A 356 -2.81 -13.02 -17.36
C ALA A 356 -2.73 -11.91 -18.43
N ILE A 357 -3.25 -12.19 -19.63
CA ILE A 357 -3.33 -11.18 -20.70
C ILE A 357 -4.34 -10.10 -20.29
N ASP A 358 -3.92 -8.84 -20.45
CA ASP A 358 -4.55 -7.59 -20.00
C ASP A 358 -4.48 -7.29 -18.49
N ASP A 359 -3.81 -8.10 -17.66
CA ASP A 359 -3.55 -7.73 -16.26
C ASP A 359 -2.70 -6.45 -16.19
N PRO A 360 -3.08 -5.44 -15.37
CA PRO A 360 -2.36 -4.19 -15.25
C PRO A 360 -1.07 -4.36 -14.44
N PHE A 361 0.01 -3.73 -14.89
CA PHE A 361 1.26 -3.62 -14.13
C PHE A 361 1.64 -2.16 -13.87
N THR A 362 2.44 -1.94 -12.84
CA THR A 362 3.04 -0.64 -12.51
C THR A 362 4.44 -0.88 -11.95
N ILE A 363 5.43 -0.19 -12.51
CA ILE A 363 6.82 -0.27 -12.11
C ILE A 363 7.16 0.98 -11.31
N THR A 364 7.50 0.80 -10.03
CA THR A 364 8.14 1.84 -9.22
C THR A 364 9.65 1.72 -9.42
N PRO A 365 10.37 2.76 -9.90
CA PRO A 365 11.82 2.76 -9.96
C PRO A 365 12.40 2.60 -8.54
N PRO A 366 13.20 1.56 -8.27
CA PRO A 366 13.89 1.41 -6.98
C PRO A 366 15.04 2.41 -6.84
N ASP A 367 15.32 2.82 -5.61
CA ASP A 367 16.60 3.44 -5.28
C ASP A 367 17.73 2.41 -5.45
N ILE A 368 18.79 2.78 -6.18
CA ILE A 368 19.97 1.94 -6.42
C ILE A 368 21.20 2.69 -5.90
N ASP A 369 21.97 2.07 -5.01
CA ASP A 369 23.10 2.73 -4.35
C ASP A 369 24.14 3.24 -5.36
N GLY A 370 24.52 4.51 -5.23
CA GLY A 370 25.41 5.20 -6.17
C GLY A 370 24.78 5.58 -7.53
N TYR A 371 23.46 5.53 -7.70
CA TYR A 371 22.78 5.80 -8.97
C TYR A 371 21.50 6.65 -8.82
N THR A 372 21.33 7.64 -9.71
CA THR A 372 20.12 8.49 -9.81
C THR A 372 19.25 8.04 -10.98
N TYR A 373 17.97 7.73 -10.77
CA TYR A 373 17.04 7.39 -11.86
C TYR A 373 16.83 8.57 -12.84
N GLN A 374 16.89 8.30 -14.15
CA GLN A 374 16.81 9.31 -15.23
C GLN A 374 15.60 9.16 -16.15
N GLY A 375 14.72 8.19 -15.89
CA GLY A 375 13.60 7.85 -16.78
C GLY A 375 13.74 6.46 -17.41
N THR A 376 12.76 6.08 -18.22
CA THR A 376 12.81 4.86 -19.03
C THR A 376 13.57 5.09 -20.33
N GLN A 377 14.03 4.00 -20.95
CA GLN A 377 14.49 4.04 -22.33
C GLN A 377 13.30 4.30 -23.27
N ASP A 378 13.52 5.11 -24.30
CA ASP A 378 12.55 5.42 -25.37
C ASP A 378 11.18 5.95 -24.85
N ASP A 379 11.18 6.64 -23.70
CA ASP A 379 10.01 7.18 -22.99
C ASP A 379 8.88 6.15 -22.72
N VAL A 380 9.22 4.86 -22.64
CA VAL A 380 8.25 3.77 -22.42
C VAL A 380 7.53 3.96 -21.07
N PRO A 381 6.17 3.92 -21.01
CA PRO A 381 5.44 4.08 -19.76
C PRO A 381 5.78 3.02 -18.71
N LEU A 382 5.91 3.45 -17.44
CA LEU A 382 6.05 2.56 -16.28
C LEU A 382 4.74 1.82 -15.90
N THR A 383 3.63 2.14 -16.56
CA THR A 383 2.32 1.51 -16.38
C THR A 383 1.82 0.94 -17.70
N GLY A 384 1.29 -0.28 -17.69
CA GLY A 384 0.77 -0.93 -18.88
C GLY A 384 -0.05 -2.16 -18.54
N THR A 385 -0.28 -3.02 -19.53
CA THR A 385 -0.95 -4.31 -19.35
C THR A 385 -0.13 -5.44 -19.97
N ILE A 386 -0.15 -6.61 -19.33
CA ILE A 386 0.53 -7.82 -19.80
C ILE A 386 -0.11 -8.32 -21.10
N SER A 387 0.67 -8.88 -22.01
CA SER A 387 0.19 -9.35 -23.32
C SER A 387 0.77 -10.70 -23.72
N GLY A 388 0.27 -11.30 -24.81
CA GLY A 388 0.82 -12.53 -25.40
C GLY A 388 2.15 -12.36 -26.14
N THR A 389 2.82 -11.21 -25.99
CA THR A 389 4.12 -10.88 -26.62
C THR A 389 5.06 -10.37 -25.55
N ALA A 390 6.28 -10.91 -25.45
CA ALA A 390 7.22 -10.50 -24.41
C ALA A 390 7.50 -8.99 -24.48
N GLN A 391 7.39 -8.33 -23.33
CA GLN A 391 7.62 -6.89 -23.20
C GLN A 391 8.92 -6.67 -22.43
N THR A 392 9.66 -5.61 -22.76
CA THR A 392 10.89 -5.23 -22.06
C THR A 392 10.84 -3.75 -21.77
N ILE A 393 11.04 -3.36 -20.51
CA ILE A 393 11.08 -1.98 -20.05
C ILE A 393 12.43 -1.76 -19.39
N THR A 394 13.24 -0.87 -19.97
CA THR A 394 14.57 -0.53 -19.44
C THR A 394 14.47 0.78 -18.66
N LEU A 395 14.94 0.78 -17.41
CA LEU A 395 15.07 1.97 -16.57
C LEU A 395 16.52 2.43 -16.60
N ASN A 396 16.72 3.68 -16.97
CA ASN A 396 18.04 4.31 -17.11
C ASN A 396 18.43 5.02 -15.82
N TYR A 397 19.69 4.86 -15.39
CA TYR A 397 20.23 5.53 -14.21
C TYR A 397 21.54 6.24 -14.52
N ALA A 398 21.74 7.45 -14.01
CA ALA A 398 23.03 8.13 -14.03
C ALA A 398 23.84 7.72 -12.80
N LYS A 399 25.08 7.26 -13.01
CA LYS A 399 26.01 7.00 -11.92
C LYS A 399 26.36 8.30 -11.18
N GLN A 400 26.22 8.30 -9.85
CA GLN A 400 26.62 9.40 -8.99
C GLN A 400 28.15 9.44 -8.81
N GLY A 401 28.70 10.63 -8.56
CA GLY A 401 30.05 10.77 -8.03
C GLY A 401 30.08 10.54 -6.53
N GLN A 402 31.19 10.03 -5.99
CA GLN A 402 31.37 9.80 -4.55
C GLN A 402 32.63 10.51 -4.03
N VAL A 403 32.47 11.17 -2.88
CA VAL A 403 33.52 11.89 -2.16
C VAL A 403 33.68 11.29 -0.77
N THR A 404 34.88 10.79 -0.47
CA THR A 404 35.28 10.32 0.86
C THR A 404 36.04 11.43 1.59
N VAL A 405 35.55 11.82 2.76
CA VAL A 405 36.14 12.84 3.63
C VAL A 405 36.88 12.16 4.78
N ASN A 406 38.20 12.35 4.82
CA ASN A 406 39.10 11.84 5.86
C ASN A 406 39.43 12.92 6.89
N TYR A 407 39.61 12.54 8.15
CA TYR A 407 39.96 13.45 9.25
C TYR A 407 41.31 13.05 9.86
N GLN A 408 42.33 13.89 9.69
CA GLN A 408 43.71 13.59 10.11
C GLN A 408 44.34 14.72 10.94
N ASP A 409 45.32 14.37 11.77
CA ASP A 409 46.19 15.36 12.45
C ASP A 409 47.34 15.85 11.54
N GLU A 410 48.18 16.76 12.04
CA GLU A 410 49.38 17.25 11.35
C GLU A 410 50.48 16.21 11.09
N ALA A 411 50.39 15.01 11.70
CA ALA A 411 51.27 13.88 11.44
C ALA A 411 50.66 12.87 10.44
N GLY A 412 49.41 13.09 10.00
CA GLY A 412 48.67 12.19 9.11
C GLY A 412 47.91 11.08 9.84
N THR A 413 47.87 11.07 11.17
CA THR A 413 47.12 10.09 11.97
C THR A 413 45.63 10.30 11.77
N THR A 414 44.87 9.24 11.46
CA THR A 414 43.39 9.33 11.41
C THR A 414 42.82 9.54 12.80
N ILE A 415 42.16 10.69 13.02
CA ILE A 415 41.62 11.12 14.33
C ILE A 415 40.09 10.98 14.45
N ALA A 416 39.38 10.76 13.34
CA ALA A 416 37.97 10.38 13.34
C ALA A 416 37.64 9.49 12.13
N PRO A 417 36.62 8.61 12.22
CA PRO A 417 36.16 7.82 11.07
C PRO A 417 35.73 8.71 9.91
N SER A 418 36.14 8.32 8.70
CA SER A 418 35.79 8.98 7.45
C SER A 418 34.29 8.96 7.16
N THR A 419 33.81 9.92 6.37
CA THR A 419 32.42 9.98 5.91
C THR A 419 32.35 10.06 4.39
N THR A 420 31.34 9.45 3.78
CA THR A 420 31.08 9.54 2.34
C THR A 420 29.95 10.54 2.04
N MET A 421 30.01 11.13 0.86
CA MET A 421 28.95 11.94 0.24
C MET A 421 28.78 11.48 -1.20
N THR A 422 27.56 11.48 -1.73
CA THR A 422 27.27 11.23 -3.15
C THR A 422 26.43 12.35 -3.75
N GLY A 423 26.44 12.46 -5.08
CA GLY A 423 25.63 13.41 -5.83
C GLY A 423 25.84 13.32 -7.33
N ASP A 424 24.96 13.96 -8.10
CA ASP A 424 25.00 13.93 -9.56
C ASP A 424 26.28 14.55 -10.12
N LEU A 425 26.82 13.96 -11.19
CA LEU A 425 28.09 14.35 -11.78
C LEU A 425 28.07 15.83 -12.25
N GLY A 426 29.10 16.58 -11.86
CA GLY A 426 29.23 18.02 -12.13
C GLY A 426 28.55 18.93 -11.11
N THR A 427 27.69 18.41 -10.21
CA THR A 427 27.10 19.22 -9.13
C THR A 427 28.13 19.52 -8.04
N SER A 428 27.95 20.64 -7.33
CA SER A 428 28.88 21.13 -6.31
C SER A 428 28.54 20.59 -4.90
N TYR A 429 29.56 20.20 -4.13
CA TYR A 429 29.43 19.86 -2.72
C TYR A 429 30.12 20.87 -1.80
N GLU A 430 29.63 20.94 -0.57
CA GLU A 430 30.23 21.68 0.56
C GLU A 430 30.43 20.72 1.74
N ILE A 431 31.64 20.69 2.29
CA ILE A 431 32.03 19.89 3.44
C ILE A 431 32.18 20.82 4.64
N LYS A 432 31.36 20.64 5.67
CA LYS A 432 31.50 21.37 6.93
C LYS A 432 32.52 20.66 7.83
N PRO A 433 33.56 21.35 8.34
CA PRO A 433 34.53 20.74 9.26
C PRO A 433 33.82 20.10 10.46
N LYS A 434 34.26 18.91 10.82
CA LYS A 434 33.69 18.12 11.92
C LYS A 434 34.35 18.54 13.23
N THR A 435 33.56 18.78 14.28
CA THR A 435 34.11 18.98 15.63
C THR A 435 34.74 17.66 16.11
N ILE A 436 35.98 17.72 16.58
CA ILE A 436 36.74 16.57 17.08
C ILE A 436 37.38 16.98 18.42
N ASP A 437 37.07 16.27 19.50
CA ASP A 437 37.50 16.66 20.84
C ASP A 437 39.03 16.69 20.97
N GLY A 438 39.56 17.81 21.49
CA GLY A 438 41.00 18.04 21.61
C GLY A 438 41.70 18.50 20.33
N TYR A 439 40.97 18.74 19.23
CA TYR A 439 41.53 19.13 17.94
C TYR A 439 40.79 20.34 17.32
N ASN A 440 41.54 21.31 16.82
CA ASN A 440 41.01 22.43 16.03
C ASN A 440 41.22 22.17 14.54
N TYR A 441 40.21 22.42 13.70
CA TYR A 441 40.36 22.38 12.24
C TYR A 441 41.46 23.36 11.78
N LEU A 442 42.35 22.89 10.90
CA LEU A 442 43.50 23.65 10.40
C LEU A 442 43.39 23.96 8.90
N SER A 443 43.13 22.95 8.06
CA SER A 443 43.11 23.10 6.60
C SER A 443 42.45 21.92 5.87
N GLY A 444 42.08 22.14 4.61
CA GLY A 444 41.43 21.16 3.73
C GLY A 444 40.54 21.84 2.69
N ASN A 445 40.25 21.17 1.57
CA ASN A 445 39.30 21.69 0.59
C ASN A 445 37.87 21.44 1.07
N LEU A 446 37.15 22.51 1.41
CA LEU A 446 35.77 22.42 1.89
C LEU A 446 34.72 22.44 0.76
N THR A 447 35.13 22.61 -0.49
CA THR A 447 34.23 22.63 -1.65
C THR A 447 34.85 21.93 -2.87
N GLY A 448 33.99 21.41 -3.73
CA GLY A 448 34.37 20.79 -4.99
C GLY A 448 33.15 20.43 -5.83
N THR A 449 33.35 19.67 -6.90
CA THR A 449 32.27 19.07 -7.70
C THR A 449 32.40 17.56 -7.75
N PHE A 450 31.26 16.86 -7.76
CA PHE A 450 31.21 15.40 -7.95
C PHE A 450 31.71 15.03 -9.35
N ASN A 451 32.58 14.03 -9.46
CA ASN A 451 33.02 13.48 -10.74
C ASN A 451 33.06 11.94 -10.72
N SER A 452 33.33 11.33 -11.87
CA SER A 452 33.21 9.88 -12.10
C SER A 452 34.38 9.04 -11.57
N SER A 453 35.40 9.67 -10.98
CA SER A 453 36.50 9.02 -10.27
C SER A 453 36.26 9.06 -8.76
N GLU A 454 36.85 8.13 -8.01
CA GLU A 454 36.83 8.21 -6.54
C GLU A 454 37.52 9.49 -6.06
N GLN A 455 36.78 10.35 -5.35
CA GLN A 455 37.34 11.58 -4.80
C GLN A 455 37.64 11.41 -3.31
N THR A 456 38.85 11.78 -2.90
CA THR A 456 39.24 11.83 -1.48
C THR A 456 39.58 13.26 -1.09
N VAL A 457 38.98 13.73 0.01
CA VAL A 457 39.28 15.01 0.65
C VAL A 457 39.81 14.73 2.05
N THR A 458 41.03 15.15 2.35
CA THR A 458 41.55 15.14 3.73
C THR A 458 41.34 16.51 4.37
N LEU A 459 40.76 16.53 5.55
CA LEU A 459 40.74 17.67 6.45
C LEU A 459 41.79 17.44 7.56
N THR A 460 42.75 18.36 7.68
CA THR A 460 43.82 18.36 8.67
C THR A 460 43.42 19.19 9.89
N TYR A 461 43.75 18.69 11.08
CA TYR A 461 43.47 19.33 12.37
C TYR A 461 44.75 19.48 13.21
N ARG A 462 44.82 20.56 13.97
CA ARG A 462 45.87 20.84 14.97
C ARG A 462 45.42 20.36 16.34
N GLN A 463 46.23 19.55 17.01
CA GLN A 463 45.97 19.17 18.40
C GLN A 463 46.05 20.39 19.32
N ILE A 464 45.10 20.53 20.25
CA ILE A 464 45.10 21.61 21.23
C ILE A 464 46.12 21.29 22.33
N PRO A 465 47.09 22.17 22.63
CA PRO A 465 48.06 21.94 23.71
C PRO A 465 47.35 21.75 25.06
N THR A 466 47.84 20.81 25.87
CA THR A 466 47.24 20.45 27.18
C THR A 466 48.06 20.94 28.38
N GLU A 467 49.32 21.31 28.17
CA GLU A 467 50.25 21.80 29.19
C GLU A 467 50.98 23.07 28.73
N GLY A 468 51.37 23.92 29.70
CA GLY A 468 52.20 25.11 29.52
C GLY A 468 53.54 24.97 30.25
N SER A 469 54.44 25.95 30.06
CA SER A 469 55.78 25.92 30.67
C SER A 469 56.23 27.30 31.17
N ILE A 470 56.92 27.32 32.32
CA ILE A 470 57.47 28.51 32.97
C ILE A 470 58.98 28.32 33.14
N THR A 471 59.78 29.33 32.82
CA THR A 471 61.21 29.38 33.18
C THR A 471 61.45 30.48 34.20
N VAL A 472 62.15 30.17 35.30
CA VAL A 472 62.44 31.06 36.41
C VAL A 472 63.93 31.42 36.40
N ASN A 473 64.25 32.71 36.41
CA ASN A 473 65.60 33.26 36.44
C ASN A 473 65.86 33.96 37.79
N TYR A 474 67.07 33.84 38.34
CA TYR A 474 67.46 34.41 39.63
C TYR A 474 68.54 35.46 39.40
N LEU A 475 68.24 36.74 39.64
CA LEU A 475 69.07 37.89 39.25
C LEU A 475 69.37 38.82 40.44
N ASP A 476 70.46 39.60 40.37
CA ASP A 476 70.65 40.77 41.24
C ASP A 476 69.89 42.00 40.74
N SER A 477 69.97 43.10 41.49
CA SER A 477 69.35 44.39 41.14
C SER A 477 69.84 45.00 39.83
N ASP A 478 71.02 44.58 39.35
CA ASP A 478 71.64 45.04 38.10
C ASP A 478 71.35 44.07 36.93
N GLY A 479 70.61 42.98 37.19
CA GLY A 479 70.18 41.99 36.21
C GLY A 479 71.14 40.82 35.97
N HIS A 480 72.22 40.69 36.74
CA HIS A 480 73.18 39.59 36.57
C HIS A 480 72.64 38.29 37.19
N ALA A 481 72.82 37.16 36.50
CA ALA A 481 72.34 35.87 36.96
C ALA A 481 73.14 35.36 38.19
N LEU A 482 72.45 35.24 39.33
CA LEU A 482 72.97 34.71 40.58
C LEU A 482 72.92 33.17 40.65
N ALA A 483 72.00 32.54 39.90
CA ALA A 483 71.88 31.09 39.79
C ALA A 483 71.42 30.67 38.38
N LYS A 484 71.55 29.37 38.06
CA LYS A 484 71.04 28.81 36.80
C LYS A 484 69.50 28.87 36.78
N PRO A 485 68.87 29.20 35.64
CA PRO A 485 67.42 29.13 35.51
C PRO A 485 66.86 27.72 35.73
N THR A 486 65.62 27.65 36.19
CA THR A 486 64.85 26.41 36.38
C THR A 486 63.59 26.45 35.52
N THR A 487 63.11 25.30 35.04
CA THR A 487 61.91 25.21 34.19
C THR A 487 60.89 24.26 34.80
N MET A 488 59.62 24.66 34.76
CA MET A 488 58.47 23.94 35.31
C MET A 488 57.39 23.77 34.23
N THR A 489 56.70 22.63 34.24
CA THR A 489 55.57 22.34 33.32
C THR A 489 54.33 21.94 34.09
N GLY A 490 53.16 22.18 33.50
CA GLY A 490 51.89 21.78 34.10
C GLY A 490 50.69 22.10 33.22
N LYS A 491 49.55 21.49 33.57
CA LYS A 491 48.28 21.64 32.82
C LYS A 491 47.84 23.10 32.71
N LEU A 492 47.35 23.48 31.53
CA LEU A 492 46.88 24.83 31.25
C LEU A 492 45.81 25.28 32.25
N GLY A 493 45.90 26.55 32.68
CA GLY A 493 44.99 27.14 33.66
C GLY A 493 45.28 26.79 35.12
N ASN A 494 46.03 25.72 35.41
CA ASN A 494 46.48 25.44 36.78
C ASN A 494 47.47 26.51 37.27
N THR A 495 47.42 26.81 38.57
CA THR A 495 48.37 27.70 39.24
C THR A 495 49.74 27.04 39.38
N TYR A 496 50.81 27.77 39.07
CA TYR A 496 52.18 27.47 39.50
C TYR A 496 52.54 28.30 40.74
N ASN A 497 53.34 27.70 41.63
CA ASN A 497 53.94 28.36 42.79
C ASN A 497 55.45 28.19 42.70
N ILE A 498 56.20 29.27 42.91
CA ILE A 498 57.66 29.30 42.88
C ILE A 498 58.15 29.68 44.29
N GLU A 499 58.94 28.80 44.91
CA GLU A 499 59.65 29.14 46.15
C GLU A 499 60.94 29.91 45.81
N PRO A 500 61.21 31.07 46.45
CA PRO A 500 62.46 31.80 46.24
C PRO A 500 63.68 30.95 46.63
N LEU A 501 64.71 30.97 45.79
CA LEU A 501 65.96 30.27 46.05
C LEU A 501 66.78 31.04 47.08
N THR A 502 67.23 30.39 48.15
CA THR A 502 68.15 31.00 49.13
C THR A 502 69.52 31.22 48.49
N ILE A 503 70.01 32.47 48.50
CA ILE A 503 71.29 32.87 47.90
C ILE A 503 72.09 33.68 48.93
N ASP A 504 73.26 33.17 49.32
CA ASP A 504 74.08 33.73 50.40
C ASP A 504 74.49 35.19 50.15
N GLY A 505 74.36 36.02 51.20
CA GLY A 505 74.71 37.44 51.17
C GLY A 505 73.70 38.36 50.49
N TYR A 506 72.62 37.80 49.93
CA TYR A 506 71.50 38.53 49.35
C TYR A 506 70.17 38.17 50.03
N THR A 507 69.13 38.93 49.76
CA THR A 507 67.75 38.69 50.22
C THR A 507 66.82 38.89 49.04
N PHE A 508 65.81 38.02 48.89
CA PHE A 508 64.78 38.19 47.87
C PHE A 508 64.10 39.55 48.03
N GLU A 509 64.11 40.34 46.95
CA GLU A 509 63.55 41.70 46.91
C GLU A 509 62.20 41.72 46.20
N SER A 510 62.10 41.14 45.00
CA SER A 510 60.87 41.15 44.22
C SER A 510 60.86 40.10 43.11
N GLY A 511 59.69 39.71 42.65
CA GLY A 511 59.50 38.74 41.57
C GLY A 511 58.13 38.06 41.65
N GLN A 512 57.61 37.59 40.53
CA GLN A 512 56.28 36.97 40.47
C GLN A 512 56.34 35.49 40.91
N LEU A 513 55.97 35.22 42.16
CA LEU A 513 56.04 33.86 42.72
C LEU A 513 54.85 32.96 42.33
N THR A 514 53.76 33.52 41.80
CA THR A 514 52.55 32.76 41.42
C THR A 514 51.95 33.26 40.11
N GLY A 515 51.35 32.35 39.37
CA GLY A 515 50.61 32.63 38.12
C GLY A 515 49.96 31.34 37.61
N THR A 516 49.37 31.37 36.42
CA THR A 516 48.81 30.17 35.77
C THR A 516 49.60 29.78 34.53
N TYR A 517 49.65 28.48 34.23
CA TYR A 517 50.25 27.95 33.00
C TYR A 517 49.42 28.39 31.79
N THR A 518 50.01 29.19 30.89
CA THR A 518 49.38 29.61 29.62
C THR A 518 49.87 28.81 28.41
N THR A 519 49.16 28.93 27.28
CA THR A 519 49.50 28.29 26.00
C THR A 519 50.81 28.80 25.39
N THR A 520 51.25 30.00 25.76
CA THR A 520 52.59 30.52 25.50
C THR A 520 53.51 30.22 26.69
N SER A 521 54.76 29.81 26.42
CA SER A 521 55.77 29.67 27.48
C SER A 521 56.09 31.01 28.13
N GLN A 522 56.16 31.04 29.46
CA GLN A 522 56.34 32.27 30.25
C GLN A 522 57.73 32.31 30.90
N SER A 523 58.22 33.51 31.19
CA SER A 523 59.50 33.74 31.88
C SER A 523 59.28 34.60 33.12
N VAL A 524 59.84 34.18 34.26
CA VAL A 524 59.73 34.86 35.56
C VAL A 524 61.13 35.23 36.03
N ASN A 525 61.32 36.47 36.46
CA ASN A 525 62.58 36.93 37.06
C ASN A 525 62.37 37.20 38.56
N LEU A 526 63.25 36.64 39.39
CA LEU A 526 63.33 36.90 40.83
C LEU A 526 64.59 37.70 41.12
N ILE A 527 64.43 38.87 41.74
CA ILE A 527 65.47 39.88 42.01
C ILE A 527 65.89 39.81 43.48
N TYR A 528 67.20 39.94 43.76
CA TYR A 528 67.76 39.83 45.11
C TYR A 528 68.71 41.00 45.45
N ARG A 529 68.65 41.51 46.69
CA ARG A 529 69.36 42.71 47.20
C ARG A 529 70.32 42.41 48.37
N LYS A 530 71.36 43.24 48.49
CA LYS A 530 72.41 43.23 49.53
C LYS A 530 72.09 44.23 50.68
N GLN A 531 72.35 43.90 51.96
CA GLN A 531 71.79 44.63 53.13
C GLN A 531 72.72 45.63 53.86
N VAL A 532 72.13 46.69 54.44
CA VAL A 532 72.67 47.62 55.48
C VAL A 532 71.51 48.28 56.30
N ALA A 533 71.80 48.93 57.44
CA ALA A 533 70.81 49.35 58.47
C ALA A 533 70.30 50.83 58.43
N GLN A 534 69.16 51.13 59.09
CA GLN A 534 68.38 52.39 58.98
C GLN A 534 67.63 52.81 60.28
N GLY A 535 66.97 53.98 60.27
CA GLY A 535 66.04 54.51 61.30
C GLY A 535 64.70 55.03 60.71
N THR A 536 63.75 55.50 61.55
CA THR A 536 62.30 55.57 61.24
C THR A 536 61.61 56.94 61.46
N VAL A 537 60.56 57.23 60.67
CA VAL A 537 59.62 58.38 60.83
C VAL A 537 58.18 57.94 60.46
N THR A 538 57.16 58.52 61.09
CA THR A 538 55.72 58.27 60.83
C THR A 538 55.00 59.57 60.46
N VAL A 539 54.03 59.52 59.55
CA VAL A 539 53.24 60.68 59.09
C VAL A 539 51.75 60.38 59.13
N ASN A 540 50.97 61.22 59.80
CA ASN A 540 49.50 61.11 59.94
C ASN A 540 48.78 62.11 59.00
N TYR A 541 47.54 61.78 58.59
CA TYR A 541 46.72 62.63 57.71
C TYR A 541 45.32 62.84 58.32
N VAL A 542 44.90 64.09 58.54
CA VAL A 542 43.66 64.45 59.26
C VAL A 542 42.83 65.54 58.56
N ASP A 543 41.57 65.71 58.93
CA ASP A 543 40.74 66.87 58.57
C ASP A 543 40.92 68.05 59.54
N ASP A 544 40.25 69.17 59.28
CA ASP A 544 40.26 70.36 60.13
C ASP A 544 39.59 70.17 61.52
N GLN A 545 38.98 69.01 61.78
CA GLN A 545 38.50 68.58 63.10
C GLN A 545 39.44 67.56 63.77
N GLY A 546 40.58 67.23 63.14
CA GLY A 546 41.58 66.29 63.66
C GLY A 546 41.25 64.81 63.46
N LYS A 547 40.19 64.47 62.71
CA LYS A 547 39.84 63.08 62.40
C LYS A 547 40.76 62.54 61.31
N GLN A 548 41.27 61.32 61.49
CA GLN A 548 42.11 60.63 60.50
C GLN A 548 41.37 60.45 59.16
N LEU A 549 41.96 60.97 58.08
CA LEU A 549 41.45 60.87 56.71
C LEU A 549 42.10 59.76 55.89
N ALA A 550 43.33 59.36 56.24
CA ALA A 550 44.04 58.24 55.64
C ALA A 550 45.01 57.64 56.66
N GLU A 551 45.27 56.34 56.53
CA GLU A 551 46.18 55.63 57.43
C GLU A 551 47.60 56.23 57.43
N PRO A 552 48.28 56.25 58.60
CA PRO A 552 49.63 56.76 58.72
C PRO A 552 50.62 56.05 57.81
N THR A 553 51.57 56.80 57.27
CA THR A 553 52.67 56.28 56.45
C THR A 553 53.98 56.31 57.22
N THR A 554 54.72 55.21 57.23
CA THR A 554 56.07 55.15 57.80
C THR A 554 57.13 55.25 56.72
N MET A 555 58.16 56.03 56.98
CA MET A 555 59.36 56.15 56.14
C MET A 555 60.56 55.61 56.92
N THR A 556 61.50 54.96 56.23
CA THR A 556 62.80 54.57 56.79
C THR A 556 63.93 55.12 55.95
N GLY A 557 65.06 55.42 56.57
CA GLY A 557 66.25 55.90 55.89
C GLY A 557 67.50 55.78 56.76
N PRO A 558 68.71 55.91 56.18
CA PRO A 558 69.95 55.94 56.95
C PRO A 558 69.90 57.04 58.03
N ILE A 559 70.48 56.77 59.20
CA ILE A 559 70.47 57.74 60.30
C ILE A 559 71.29 58.97 59.90
N ALA A 560 70.78 60.16 60.22
CA ALA A 560 71.30 61.48 59.88
C ALA A 560 71.22 61.89 58.39
N THR A 561 70.43 61.22 57.55
CA THR A 561 70.01 61.80 56.26
C THR A 561 68.68 62.56 56.40
N ASP A 562 68.49 63.55 55.52
CA ASP A 562 67.23 64.29 55.41
C ASP A 562 66.08 63.40 54.89
N TYR A 563 64.84 63.83 55.16
CA TYR A 563 63.62 63.29 54.57
C TYR A 563 62.69 64.42 54.12
N THR A 564 61.91 64.12 53.09
CA THR A 564 60.88 64.99 52.52
C THR A 564 59.57 64.22 52.49
N ILE A 565 58.49 64.81 52.99
CA ILE A 565 57.15 64.21 53.01
C ILE A 565 56.37 64.79 51.83
N GLU A 566 55.88 63.92 50.94
CA GLU A 566 54.96 64.34 49.88
C GLU A 566 53.53 64.49 50.41
N LYS A 567 52.83 65.51 49.93
CA LYS A 567 51.42 65.75 50.28
C LYS A 567 50.55 64.69 49.59
N LYS A 568 49.88 63.86 50.38
CA LYS A 568 48.96 62.82 49.88
C LYS A 568 47.68 63.46 49.38
N THR A 569 47.32 63.25 48.12
CA THR A 569 45.99 63.65 47.61
C THR A 569 44.92 62.82 48.32
N ILE A 570 43.88 63.48 48.85
CA ILE A 570 42.75 62.83 49.53
C ILE A 570 41.47 63.23 48.80
N ASP A 571 40.71 62.25 48.35
CA ASP A 571 39.70 62.50 47.33
C ASP A 571 38.52 63.34 47.86
N GLY A 572 38.23 64.44 47.15
CA GLY A 572 37.32 65.49 47.61
C GLY A 572 37.83 66.41 48.73
N TYR A 573 39.10 66.32 49.16
CA TYR A 573 39.71 67.20 50.18
C TYR A 573 41.03 67.86 49.72
N THR A 574 41.07 69.20 49.75
CA THR A 574 42.23 70.05 49.49
C THR A 574 43.14 70.20 50.72
N PHE A 575 44.47 70.14 50.56
CA PHE A 575 45.46 70.30 51.64
C PHE A 575 45.42 71.69 52.28
N LEU A 576 45.60 71.73 53.61
CA LEU A 576 45.59 72.94 54.44
C LEU A 576 46.98 73.28 55.02
N GLN A 577 47.56 72.41 55.86
CA GLN A 577 48.82 72.70 56.59
C GLN A 577 49.54 71.44 57.12
N GLY A 578 50.80 71.61 57.54
CA GLY A 578 51.65 70.60 58.20
C GLY A 578 53.11 70.67 57.74
N ASP A 579 54.04 70.22 58.59
CA ASP A 579 55.48 70.18 58.29
C ASP A 579 55.83 69.05 57.29
N LEU A 580 56.80 69.30 56.40
CA LEU A 580 57.10 68.41 55.27
C LEU A 580 58.58 68.01 55.12
N THR A 581 59.46 68.41 56.05
CA THR A 581 60.90 68.11 55.99
C THR A 581 61.49 67.83 57.37
N GLY A 582 62.56 67.04 57.42
CA GLY A 582 63.30 66.76 58.66
C GLY A 582 64.49 65.82 58.43
N GLN A 583 65.04 65.26 59.52
CA GLN A 583 66.11 64.25 59.47
C GLN A 583 65.77 62.97 60.21
N PHE A 584 66.16 61.83 59.64
CA PHE A 584 66.07 60.51 60.26
C PHE A 584 67.00 60.42 61.47
N THR A 585 66.44 60.05 62.62
CA THR A 585 67.16 59.88 63.88
C THR A 585 67.16 58.42 64.32
N SER A 586 68.04 58.06 65.26
CA SER A 586 68.04 56.74 65.92
C SER A 586 66.79 56.50 66.78
N THR A 587 66.07 57.55 67.14
CA THR A 587 64.71 57.51 67.71
C THR A 587 63.67 57.88 66.66
N ALA A 588 62.53 57.19 66.67
CA ALA A 588 61.43 57.45 65.74
C ALA A 588 60.74 58.80 66.02
N LYS A 589 60.26 59.46 64.96
CA LYS A 589 59.52 60.74 65.00
C LYS A 589 58.15 60.62 64.35
N THR A 590 57.23 61.53 64.69
CA THR A 590 55.88 61.58 64.10
C THR A 590 55.55 62.99 63.60
N VAL A 591 54.89 63.10 62.45
CA VAL A 591 54.45 64.35 61.78
C VAL A 591 52.96 64.23 61.40
N THR A 592 52.23 65.34 61.21
CA THR A 592 50.78 65.33 60.90
C THR A 592 50.40 66.42 59.88
N LEU A 593 49.54 66.07 58.91
CA LEU A 593 49.08 66.95 57.81
C LEU A 593 47.53 67.09 57.80
N THR A 594 47.00 68.28 57.46
CA THR A 594 45.55 68.64 57.58
C THR A 594 44.90 69.02 56.22
N TYR A 595 43.60 68.71 55.99
CA TYR A 595 42.87 68.90 54.71
C TYR A 595 41.37 69.37 54.88
N ARG A 596 40.72 69.90 53.82
CA ARG A 596 39.37 70.54 53.79
C ARG A 596 38.56 70.22 52.50
N LYS A 597 37.21 70.09 52.54
CA LYS A 597 36.35 69.46 51.48
C LYS A 597 35.69 70.39 50.42
N ASP A 598 35.41 69.90 49.19
CA ASP A 598 34.85 70.64 48.01
C ASP A 598 33.74 69.84 47.18
N ALA A 599 32.87 70.44 46.31
CA ALA A 599 31.77 69.73 45.55
C ALA A 599 30.99 70.47 44.38
N VAL A 600 30.43 69.75 43.35
CA VAL A 600 29.38 70.14 42.32
C VAL A 600 28.58 68.88 41.79
N VAL A 601 27.40 68.99 41.12
CA VAL A 601 26.48 67.85 40.73
C VAL A 601 25.76 68.02 39.34
N ARG A 602 25.26 66.92 38.70
CA ARG A 602 24.50 66.81 37.42
C ARG A 602 23.18 65.99 37.54
N GLY A 603 22.32 65.96 36.50
CA GLY A 603 20.98 65.32 36.50
C GLY A 603 20.64 64.34 35.35
N LYS A 604 19.54 63.58 35.48
CA LYS A 604 19.14 62.46 34.58
C LYS A 604 17.61 62.24 34.50
N VAL A 605 17.13 61.78 33.35
CA VAL A 605 15.73 61.36 33.07
C VAL A 605 15.72 59.95 32.48
N THR A 606 14.80 59.08 32.89
CA THR A 606 14.63 57.71 32.35
C THR A 606 13.24 57.53 31.72
N VAL A 607 13.14 56.86 30.57
CA VAL A 607 11.89 56.68 29.81
C VAL A 607 11.57 55.19 29.66
N ASN A 608 10.38 54.78 30.11
CA ASN A 608 9.87 53.41 30.05
C ASN A 608 8.74 53.26 29.02
N TYR A 609 8.54 52.03 28.50
CA TYR A 609 7.46 51.70 27.57
C TYR A 609 6.72 50.45 28.08
N LEU A 610 5.48 50.61 28.54
CA LEU A 610 4.66 49.54 29.11
C LEU A 610 3.33 49.39 28.36
N ASP A 611 2.66 48.25 28.54
CA ASP A 611 1.23 48.11 28.26
C ASP A 611 0.36 48.47 29.49
N ASP A 612 -0.95 48.41 29.33
CA ASP A 612 -1.94 48.73 30.38
C ASP A 612 -1.96 47.72 31.55
N GLN A 613 -1.22 46.61 31.43
CA GLN A 613 -0.97 45.63 32.49
C GLN A 613 0.37 45.92 33.22
N GLY A 614 1.11 46.95 32.81
CA GLY A 614 2.41 47.33 33.37
C GLY A 614 3.59 46.49 32.86
N LYS A 615 3.41 45.68 31.81
CA LYS A 615 4.46 44.83 31.24
C LYS A 615 5.33 45.63 30.27
N THR A 616 6.64 45.55 30.42
CA THR A 616 7.62 46.22 29.56
C THR A 616 7.54 45.75 28.11
N LEU A 617 7.24 46.67 27.20
CA LEU A 617 7.15 46.44 25.75
C LEU A 617 8.49 46.66 25.03
N ALA A 618 9.34 47.55 25.54
CA ALA A 618 10.68 47.83 25.02
C ALA A 618 11.65 48.24 26.14
N PRO A 619 12.97 48.00 26.01
CA PRO A 619 13.96 48.42 27.00
C PRO A 619 13.89 49.92 27.30
N ALA A 620 14.02 50.28 28.58
CA ALA A 620 14.02 51.67 29.01
C ALA A 620 15.23 52.44 28.45
N THR A 621 15.00 53.71 28.07
CA THR A 621 16.04 54.63 27.59
C THR A 621 16.32 55.72 28.63
N SER A 622 17.40 56.50 28.48
CA SER A 622 17.67 57.62 29.39
C SER A 622 18.33 58.81 28.71
N LEU A 623 18.00 59.99 29.20
CA LEU A 623 18.55 61.29 28.83
C LEU A 623 19.34 61.84 30.04
N THR A 624 20.41 62.60 29.80
CA THR A 624 21.20 63.23 30.88
C THR A 624 21.56 64.66 30.52
N GLY A 625 21.73 65.51 31.53
CA GLY A 625 22.00 66.92 31.33
C GLY A 625 22.51 67.64 32.59
N ASP A 626 22.94 68.88 32.39
CA ASP A 626 23.20 69.80 33.49
C ASP A 626 21.86 70.26 34.11
N VAL A 627 21.83 70.44 35.42
CA VAL A 627 20.59 70.80 36.14
C VAL A 627 20.01 72.11 35.59
N ASP A 628 18.69 72.19 35.52
CA ASP A 628 17.88 73.27 34.94
C ASP A 628 17.90 73.40 33.41
N THR A 629 18.55 72.48 32.67
CA THR A 629 18.49 72.44 31.18
C THR A 629 17.31 71.60 30.67
N PRO A 630 16.70 71.91 29.49
CA PRO A 630 15.45 71.27 29.04
C PRO A 630 15.60 69.91 28.34
N TYR A 631 14.56 69.07 28.41
CA TYR A 631 14.43 67.79 27.70
C TYR A 631 13.06 67.59 27.04
N VAL A 632 13.00 66.67 26.07
CA VAL A 632 11.80 66.28 25.30
C VAL A 632 11.80 64.75 25.12
N VAL A 633 10.64 64.11 25.26
CA VAL A 633 10.42 62.65 25.07
C VAL A 633 9.55 62.40 23.84
N SER A 634 10.00 61.51 22.94
CA SER A 634 9.26 61.11 21.73
C SER A 634 8.48 59.80 21.92
N GLN A 635 7.38 59.65 21.17
CA GLN A 635 6.49 58.48 21.18
C GLN A 635 6.81 57.56 19.99
N PRO A 636 7.50 56.42 20.18
CA PRO A 636 7.70 55.44 19.11
C PRO A 636 6.43 54.65 18.80
N ASN A 637 6.34 54.11 17.59
CA ASN A 637 5.30 53.14 17.22
C ASN A 637 5.73 51.72 17.63
N ILE A 638 4.83 50.93 18.24
CA ILE A 638 5.13 49.59 18.77
C ILE A 638 4.17 48.58 18.10
N ALA A 639 4.71 47.59 17.39
CA ALA A 639 3.91 46.66 16.60
C ALA A 639 2.92 45.84 17.47
N GLY A 640 1.64 45.81 17.07
CA GLY A 640 0.54 45.14 17.79
C GLY A 640 -0.17 46.01 18.84
N TYR A 641 0.38 47.19 19.15
CA TYR A 641 -0.15 48.09 20.17
C TYR A 641 -0.37 49.51 19.60
N THR A 642 -1.24 50.28 20.24
CA THR A 642 -1.48 51.69 19.93
C THR A 642 -1.16 52.55 21.15
N TYR A 643 -0.51 53.70 20.94
CA TYR A 643 -0.19 54.61 22.04
C TYR A 643 -1.48 55.16 22.66
N HIS A 644 -1.59 55.08 23.99
CA HIS A 644 -2.76 55.53 24.73
C HIS A 644 -2.49 56.83 25.48
N HIS A 645 -1.55 56.81 26.44
CA HIS A 645 -1.18 58.00 27.22
C HIS A 645 0.24 57.88 27.81
N ALA A 646 0.66 58.89 28.55
CA ALA A 646 1.95 58.92 29.24
C ALA A 646 1.77 59.34 30.70
N GLU A 647 2.53 58.70 31.59
CA GLU A 647 2.68 59.08 32.99
C GLU A 647 4.00 59.83 33.16
N GLY A 648 3.92 61.09 33.63
CA GLY A 648 5.06 61.99 33.72
C GLY A 648 5.17 62.98 32.55
N THR A 649 6.00 64.00 32.71
CA THR A 649 6.01 65.16 31.81
C THR A 649 6.88 64.91 30.57
N LEU A 650 6.27 64.81 29.39
CA LEU A 650 6.97 64.59 28.12
C LEU A 650 7.94 65.73 27.71
N ASN A 651 7.84 66.90 28.34
CA ASN A 651 8.73 68.04 28.15
C ASN A 651 9.01 68.65 29.52
N GLY A 652 10.28 68.88 29.88
CA GLY A 652 10.65 69.37 31.21
C GLY A 652 12.08 69.89 31.28
N THR A 653 12.63 70.06 32.48
CA THR A 653 14.05 70.35 32.74
C THR A 653 14.68 69.30 33.64
N PHE A 654 15.97 69.02 33.43
CA PHE A 654 16.76 68.09 34.24
C PHE A 654 16.85 68.60 35.68
N THR A 655 16.39 67.82 36.65
CA THR A 655 16.58 68.10 38.07
C THR A 655 17.84 67.43 38.62
N LYS A 656 18.27 67.84 39.82
CA LYS A 656 19.37 67.20 40.55
C LYS A 656 19.06 65.75 40.96
N ASP A 657 17.77 65.46 41.18
CA ASP A 657 17.26 64.12 41.44
C ASP A 657 16.81 63.46 40.13
N ASP A 658 17.00 62.14 40.00
CA ASP A 658 16.65 61.35 38.82
C ASP A 658 15.13 61.40 38.54
N GLN A 659 14.77 61.73 37.30
CA GLN A 659 13.39 61.82 36.82
C GLN A 659 12.99 60.57 36.01
N ALA A 660 11.69 60.30 35.92
CA ALA A 660 11.14 59.20 35.12
C ALA A 660 9.87 59.61 34.36
N VAL A 661 9.68 59.01 33.19
CA VAL A 661 8.48 59.12 32.34
C VAL A 661 8.14 57.73 31.80
N THR A 662 6.86 57.37 31.75
CA THR A 662 6.40 56.08 31.23
C THR A 662 5.36 56.30 30.12
N LEU A 663 5.53 55.62 28.99
CA LEU A 663 4.54 55.60 27.91
C LEU A 663 3.70 54.31 28.00
N ILE A 664 2.37 54.44 27.96
CA ILE A 664 1.39 53.35 28.08
C ILE A 664 0.72 53.11 26.71
N TYR A 665 0.65 51.84 26.30
CA TYR A 665 0.11 51.42 25.00
C TYR A 665 -0.94 50.30 25.13
N HIS A 666 -2.10 50.48 24.48
CA HIS A 666 -3.17 49.48 24.41
C HIS A 666 -2.92 48.45 23.30
N ALA A 667 -3.15 47.16 23.60
CA ALA A 667 -3.14 46.09 22.60
C ALA A 667 -4.32 46.22 21.61
N THR A 668 -4.12 45.84 20.35
CA THR A 668 -5.16 45.93 19.30
C THR A 668 -5.83 44.56 19.07
N GLU A 669 -7.00 44.32 19.68
CA GLU A 669 -7.77 43.08 19.47
C GLU A 669 -8.69 43.15 18.25
N GLU A 670 -8.51 42.25 17.29
CA GLU A 670 -9.65 41.61 16.63
C GLU A 670 -10.07 40.40 17.46
N LYS A 671 -11.27 40.44 18.06
CA LYS A 671 -11.80 39.28 18.77
C LYS A 671 -12.21 38.18 17.80
N GLN A 672 -11.52 37.05 17.87
CA GLN A 672 -11.90 35.81 17.23
C GLN A 672 -12.48 34.85 18.29
N GLY A 673 -13.53 34.12 17.92
CA GLY A 673 -14.01 32.98 18.68
C GLY A 673 -13.27 31.71 18.25
N GLN A 674 -13.25 30.71 19.13
CA GLN A 674 -12.54 29.45 18.95
C GLN A 674 -13.50 28.27 19.09
N VAL A 675 -13.33 27.23 18.28
CA VAL A 675 -13.99 25.93 18.43
C VAL A 675 -12.93 24.84 18.40
N ILE A 676 -12.85 24.07 19.48
CA ILE A 676 -11.90 22.97 19.63
C ILE A 676 -12.60 21.67 19.22
N VAL A 677 -12.11 21.04 18.15
CA VAL A 677 -12.61 19.77 17.64
C VAL A 677 -11.73 18.64 18.15
N LYS A 678 -12.30 17.76 18.99
CA LYS A 678 -11.59 16.63 19.59
C LYS A 678 -11.93 15.34 18.84
N TYR A 679 -10.95 14.46 18.66
CA TYR A 679 -11.12 13.18 17.99
C TYR A 679 -10.95 12.05 19.00
N GLN A 680 -12.04 11.46 19.49
CA GLN A 680 -11.99 10.50 20.60
C GLN A 680 -12.72 9.19 20.29
N THR A 681 -12.23 8.10 20.87
CA THR A 681 -12.93 6.81 20.89
C THR A 681 -14.02 6.77 21.96
N THR A 682 -14.90 5.76 21.89
CA THR A 682 -15.92 5.50 22.93
C THR A 682 -15.38 5.24 24.34
N ASP A 683 -14.11 4.84 24.47
CA ASP A 683 -13.37 4.68 25.74
C ASP A 683 -12.48 5.90 26.09
N GLY A 684 -12.55 6.98 25.31
CA GLY A 684 -11.91 8.26 25.61
C GLY A 684 -10.45 8.41 25.12
N GLN A 685 -9.93 7.46 24.34
CA GLN A 685 -8.61 7.59 23.72
C GLN A 685 -8.65 8.64 22.60
N THR A 686 -7.72 9.59 22.63
CA THR A 686 -7.55 10.59 21.56
C THR A 686 -6.87 9.97 20.34
N LEU A 687 -7.51 10.08 19.16
CA LEU A 687 -7.04 9.48 17.89
C LEU A 687 -6.09 10.38 17.10
N ALA A 688 -6.25 11.69 17.22
CA ALA A 688 -5.41 12.72 16.59
C ALA A 688 -5.38 13.97 17.48
N PRO A 689 -4.37 14.85 17.35
CA PRO A 689 -4.34 16.12 18.07
C PRO A 689 -5.63 16.92 17.85
N ASP A 690 -6.10 17.60 18.90
CA ASP A 690 -7.28 18.48 18.80
C ASP A 690 -7.07 19.53 17.71
N ALA A 691 -8.06 19.71 16.84
CA ALA A 691 -8.02 20.72 15.79
C ALA A 691 -8.75 21.99 16.23
N GLU A 692 -8.14 23.14 16.01
CA GLU A 692 -8.74 24.44 16.33
C GLU A 692 -9.31 25.10 15.08
N LEU A 693 -10.59 25.47 15.15
CA LEU A 693 -11.19 26.42 14.21
C LEU A 693 -11.23 27.79 14.90
N THR A 694 -10.75 28.83 14.20
CA THR A 694 -10.88 30.22 14.64
C THR A 694 -11.60 31.06 13.59
N GLY A 695 -12.28 32.11 14.03
CA GLY A 695 -12.95 33.05 13.15
C GLY A 695 -13.59 34.20 13.91
N SER A 696 -13.94 35.28 13.20
CA SER A 696 -14.61 36.45 13.79
C SER A 696 -15.90 36.05 14.50
N ILE A 697 -16.20 36.70 15.62
CA ILE A 697 -17.45 36.46 16.39
C ILE A 697 -18.68 36.57 15.47
N ALA A 698 -19.63 35.65 15.66
CA ALA A 698 -20.84 35.46 14.84
C ALA A 698 -20.63 34.95 13.38
N ALA A 699 -19.39 34.77 12.90
CA ALA A 699 -19.16 34.04 11.65
C ALA A 699 -19.47 32.54 11.82
N THR A 700 -19.93 31.88 10.76
CA THR A 700 -20.36 30.48 10.79
C THR A 700 -19.22 29.49 10.56
N TYR A 701 -19.24 28.36 11.27
CA TYR A 701 -18.36 27.21 11.04
C TYR A 701 -19.13 25.94 10.66
N THR A 702 -18.44 25.02 9.99
CA THR A 702 -18.90 23.66 9.67
C THR A 702 -17.76 22.68 9.93
N ILE A 703 -18.05 21.59 10.65
CA ILE A 703 -17.12 20.50 10.97
C ILE A 703 -17.50 19.29 10.14
N THR A 704 -16.64 18.89 9.20
CA THR A 704 -16.74 17.61 8.50
C THR A 704 -15.91 16.57 9.26
N PRO A 705 -16.47 15.45 9.73
CA PRO A 705 -15.70 14.42 10.41
C PRO A 705 -14.62 13.82 9.48
N PRO A 706 -13.32 13.85 9.85
CA PRO A 706 -12.28 13.17 9.11
C PRO A 706 -12.38 11.65 9.26
N THR A 707 -11.82 10.91 8.30
CA THR A 707 -11.65 9.46 8.38
C THR A 707 -10.33 9.11 9.09
N PHE A 708 -10.37 8.12 9.98
CA PHE A 708 -9.19 7.56 10.62
C PHE A 708 -9.04 6.08 10.23
N LYS A 709 -7.82 5.64 9.97
CA LYS A 709 -7.55 4.22 9.65
C LYS A 709 -7.98 3.36 10.85
N ASP A 710 -8.75 2.30 10.57
CA ASP A 710 -9.29 1.34 11.54
C ASP A 710 -10.37 1.89 12.51
N TYR A 711 -10.89 3.11 12.32
CA TYR A 711 -11.96 3.70 13.14
C TYR A 711 -13.07 4.37 12.31
N GLN A 712 -14.33 4.07 12.61
CA GLN A 712 -15.50 4.71 11.99
C GLN A 712 -16.05 5.81 12.87
N TYR A 713 -16.45 6.93 12.25
CA TYR A 713 -17.22 7.98 12.92
C TYR A 713 -18.60 7.46 13.32
N GLN A 714 -19.03 7.76 14.54
CA GLN A 714 -20.33 7.34 15.10
C GLN A 714 -21.27 8.54 15.26
N HIS A 715 -20.85 9.57 16.00
CA HIS A 715 -21.64 10.77 16.27
C HIS A 715 -20.74 11.91 16.77
N ALA A 716 -21.31 13.10 16.90
CA ALA A 716 -20.64 14.25 17.51
C ALA A 716 -21.33 14.62 18.84
N ASN A 717 -20.52 14.87 19.86
CA ASN A 717 -20.95 15.50 21.10
C ASN A 717 -20.70 17.01 20.96
N GLY A 718 -21.71 17.72 20.46
CA GLY A 718 -21.68 19.12 20.08
C GLY A 718 -22.12 19.32 18.62
N ASP A 719 -22.61 20.52 18.29
CA ASP A 719 -23.15 20.82 16.96
C ASP A 719 -22.04 20.89 15.90
N LEU A 720 -22.23 20.16 14.78
CA LEU A 720 -21.29 20.19 13.64
C LEU A 720 -21.35 21.51 12.85
N THR A 721 -22.35 22.35 13.06
CA THR A 721 -22.49 23.68 12.47
C THR A 721 -22.91 24.68 13.52
N GLY A 722 -22.34 25.88 13.48
CA GLY A 722 -22.63 26.92 14.48
C GLY A 722 -22.00 28.26 14.14
N GLN A 723 -21.94 29.15 15.13
CA GLN A 723 -21.27 30.45 15.04
C GLN A 723 -20.16 30.59 16.10
N PHE A 724 -19.08 31.27 15.74
CA PHE A 724 -17.99 31.59 16.67
C PHE A 724 -18.47 32.54 17.79
N SER A 725 -18.11 32.22 19.04
CA SER A 725 -18.54 32.95 20.25
C SER A 725 -17.35 33.41 21.09
N GLU A 726 -17.53 34.40 21.98
CA GLU A 726 -16.48 34.88 22.88
C GLU A 726 -16.03 33.82 23.91
N LYS A 727 -16.82 32.75 24.10
CA LYS A 727 -16.42 31.56 24.86
C LYS A 727 -16.00 30.46 23.88
N PRO A 728 -14.83 29.84 24.03
CA PRO A 728 -14.43 28.68 23.26
C PRO A 728 -15.46 27.55 23.38
N ALA A 729 -15.90 27.02 22.25
CA ALA A 729 -16.73 25.81 22.21
C ALA A 729 -15.85 24.57 22.09
N THR A 730 -16.39 23.40 22.43
CA THR A 730 -15.73 22.11 22.19
C THR A 730 -16.73 21.15 21.57
N VAL A 731 -16.33 20.50 20.48
CA VAL A 731 -17.10 19.46 19.79
C VAL A 731 -16.25 18.20 19.76
N THR A 732 -16.70 17.14 20.44
CA THR A 732 -15.99 15.85 20.42
C THR A 732 -16.61 14.94 19.37
N LEU A 733 -15.86 14.64 18.32
CA LEU A 733 -16.21 13.63 17.35
C LEU A 733 -15.89 12.25 17.91
N MET A 734 -16.93 11.41 18.05
CA MET A 734 -16.87 10.09 18.65
C MET A 734 -16.67 9.04 17.56
N TYR A 735 -15.67 8.18 17.75
CA TYR A 735 -15.31 7.11 16.83
C TYR A 735 -15.40 5.75 17.53
N ALA A 736 -15.81 4.72 16.79
CA ALA A 736 -15.68 3.34 17.22
C ALA A 736 -14.51 2.68 16.46
N LYS A 737 -13.69 1.92 17.17
CA LYS A 737 -12.71 1.05 16.54
C LYS A 737 -13.44 -0.01 15.73
N GLN A 738 -13.13 -0.14 14.45
CA GLN A 738 -13.60 -1.30 13.71
C GLN A 738 -12.91 -2.53 14.29
N ALA A 739 -13.67 -3.60 14.51
CA ALA A 739 -13.05 -4.92 14.62
C ALA A 739 -12.23 -5.11 13.33
N ALA A 740 -10.94 -5.44 13.46
CA ALA A 740 -10.15 -5.76 12.29
C ALA A 740 -10.83 -6.93 11.59
N LYS A 741 -11.26 -6.74 10.33
CA LYS A 741 -11.60 -7.87 9.47
C LYS A 741 -10.35 -8.73 9.38
N LEU A 742 -10.41 -9.90 10.01
CA LEU A 742 -9.42 -10.94 9.78
C LEU A 742 -9.94 -11.75 8.61
N GLY A 743 -9.11 -11.96 7.60
CA GLY A 743 -9.43 -13.02 6.64
C GLY A 743 -9.33 -14.35 7.36
N GLN A 744 -10.26 -15.26 7.06
CA GLN A 744 -10.26 -16.61 7.60
C GLN A 744 -9.88 -17.60 6.50
N VAL A 745 -8.95 -18.50 6.79
CA VAL A 745 -8.63 -19.65 5.93
C VAL A 745 -8.96 -20.92 6.70
N THR A 746 -10.04 -21.60 6.28
CA THR A 746 -10.42 -22.91 6.81
C THR A 746 -9.66 -24.00 6.07
N VAL A 747 -8.95 -24.85 6.81
CA VAL A 747 -8.08 -25.90 6.28
C VAL A 747 -8.67 -27.27 6.57
N ASN A 748 -9.27 -27.89 5.55
CA ASN A 748 -9.94 -29.18 5.65
C ASN A 748 -9.00 -30.34 5.33
N TYR A 749 -9.28 -31.50 5.95
CA TYR A 749 -8.56 -32.76 5.75
C TYR A 749 -9.58 -33.84 5.44
N LEU A 750 -9.76 -34.16 4.15
CA LEU A 750 -10.89 -34.95 3.64
C LEU A 750 -10.43 -36.23 2.92
N ASP A 751 -11.28 -37.25 2.85
CA ASP A 751 -11.12 -38.33 1.86
C ASP A 751 -11.61 -37.89 0.47
N LEU A 752 -11.37 -38.72 -0.56
CA LEU A 752 -11.77 -38.42 -1.94
C LEU A 752 -13.29 -38.25 -2.12
N ASP A 753 -14.10 -38.84 -1.24
CA ASP A 753 -15.57 -38.74 -1.23
C ASP A 753 -16.09 -37.54 -0.43
N GLY A 754 -15.19 -36.83 0.28
CA GLY A 754 -15.47 -35.58 0.99
C GLY A 754 -15.62 -35.70 2.52
N HIS A 755 -15.44 -36.89 3.11
CA HIS A 755 -15.58 -37.08 4.56
C HIS A 755 -14.36 -36.55 5.33
N THR A 756 -14.58 -35.91 6.47
CA THR A 756 -13.52 -35.37 7.33
C THR A 756 -12.69 -36.46 8.01
N LEU A 757 -11.40 -36.53 7.67
CA LEU A 757 -10.42 -37.49 8.21
C LEU A 757 -9.67 -36.96 9.44
N ALA A 758 -9.54 -35.64 9.58
CA ALA A 758 -8.95 -34.99 10.74
C ALA A 758 -9.64 -33.64 11.00
N PRO A 759 -9.65 -33.12 12.25
CA PRO A 759 -10.21 -31.82 12.54
C PRO A 759 -9.64 -30.73 11.63
N GLN A 760 -10.51 -29.88 11.11
CA GLN A 760 -10.13 -28.70 10.33
C GLN A 760 -9.26 -27.78 11.18
N ASP A 761 -8.20 -27.24 10.60
CA ASP A 761 -7.43 -26.16 11.21
C ASP A 761 -7.95 -24.82 10.68
N THR A 762 -7.97 -23.77 11.49
CA THR A 762 -8.42 -22.43 11.06
C THR A 762 -7.27 -21.45 11.23
N LEU A 763 -6.82 -20.84 10.14
CA LEU A 763 -5.91 -19.69 10.17
C LEU A 763 -6.73 -18.41 10.12
N THR A 764 -6.35 -17.42 10.92
CA THR A 764 -6.89 -16.05 10.84
C THR A 764 -5.75 -15.04 10.86
N GLY A 765 -5.89 -13.96 10.11
CA GLY A 765 -4.89 -12.89 10.09
C GLY A 765 -5.40 -11.61 9.42
N PRO A 766 -4.70 -10.48 9.60
CA PRO A 766 -5.10 -9.22 8.98
C PRO A 766 -5.14 -9.32 7.46
N LEU A 767 -6.07 -8.59 6.83
CA LEU A 767 -6.15 -8.49 5.37
C LEU A 767 -4.78 -8.13 4.74
N ASP A 768 -4.54 -8.64 3.54
CA ASP A 768 -3.32 -8.48 2.75
C ASP A 768 -2.04 -9.07 3.36
N THR A 769 -2.09 -9.65 4.57
CA THR A 769 -0.97 -10.43 5.14
C THR A 769 -0.97 -11.87 4.63
N THR A 770 0.22 -12.47 4.47
CA THR A 770 0.37 -13.79 3.85
C THR A 770 0.08 -14.94 4.80
N TYR A 771 -0.69 -15.92 4.35
CA TYR A 771 -0.83 -17.22 5.00
C TYR A 771 -0.12 -18.33 4.22
N THR A 772 0.20 -19.42 4.91
CA THR A 772 0.72 -20.67 4.31
C THR A 772 0.09 -21.87 5.03
N THR A 773 -0.38 -22.85 4.27
CA THR A 773 -0.90 -24.12 4.79
C THR A 773 0.02 -25.28 4.39
N ALA A 774 0.04 -26.35 5.19
CA ALA A 774 0.88 -27.53 4.94
C ALA A 774 0.05 -28.83 4.92
N VAL A 775 0.54 -29.83 4.17
CA VAL A 775 -0.02 -31.19 4.17
C VAL A 775 0.18 -31.81 5.55
N LYS A 776 -0.92 -32.18 6.21
CA LYS A 776 -0.92 -32.88 7.51
C LYS A 776 -0.73 -34.37 7.26
N ALA A 777 0.12 -35.05 8.03
CA ALA A 777 0.29 -36.50 7.90
C ALA A 777 -0.89 -37.22 8.58
N ILE A 778 -1.58 -38.10 7.84
CA ILE A 778 -2.75 -38.85 8.33
C ILE A 778 -2.41 -40.35 8.26
N ALA A 779 -2.54 -41.06 9.37
CA ALA A 779 -2.10 -42.45 9.47
C ALA A 779 -2.98 -43.38 8.60
N GLY A 780 -2.34 -44.13 7.70
CA GLY A 780 -3.03 -45.02 6.76
C GLY A 780 -3.67 -44.31 5.56
N TYR A 781 -3.29 -43.06 5.28
CA TYR A 781 -3.82 -42.26 4.18
C TYR A 781 -2.69 -41.50 3.46
N THR A 782 -2.65 -41.58 2.13
CA THR A 782 -1.73 -40.79 1.29
C THR A 782 -2.44 -39.52 0.83
N HIS A 783 -1.76 -38.37 0.92
CA HIS A 783 -2.25 -37.12 0.31
C HIS A 783 -2.24 -37.25 -1.22
N VAL A 784 -3.34 -36.88 -1.88
CA VAL A 784 -3.53 -37.03 -3.33
C VAL A 784 -3.60 -35.69 -4.05
N ARG A 785 -4.35 -34.73 -3.51
CA ARG A 785 -4.53 -33.40 -4.11
C ARG A 785 -4.86 -32.35 -3.05
N THR A 786 -4.68 -31.09 -3.39
CA THR A 786 -5.17 -29.96 -2.59
C THR A 786 -6.01 -29.05 -3.48
N THR A 787 -7.08 -28.47 -2.94
CA THR A 787 -7.86 -27.42 -3.60
C THR A 787 -7.82 -26.15 -2.75
N GLY A 788 -7.89 -24.98 -3.39
CA GLY A 788 -7.64 -23.70 -2.73
C GLY A 788 -6.15 -23.38 -2.65
N ALA A 789 -5.82 -22.08 -2.57
CA ALA A 789 -4.43 -21.64 -2.58
C ALA A 789 -3.75 -21.96 -1.25
N THR A 790 -2.72 -22.82 -1.28
CA THR A 790 -1.93 -23.19 -0.08
C THR A 790 -1.01 -22.07 0.42
N THR A 791 -0.84 -21.03 -0.38
CA THR A 791 -0.15 -19.79 -0.04
C THR A 791 -0.93 -18.65 -0.69
N GLY A 792 -1.25 -17.61 0.06
CA GLY A 792 -2.00 -16.45 -0.43
C GLY A 792 -2.02 -15.34 0.60
N THR A 793 -2.75 -14.27 0.33
CA THR A 793 -3.08 -13.26 1.34
C THR A 793 -4.47 -13.51 1.92
N PHE A 794 -4.63 -13.22 3.21
CA PHE A 794 -5.94 -13.13 3.85
C PHE A 794 -6.76 -12.03 3.18
N ASN A 795 -8.00 -12.31 2.77
CA ASN A 795 -8.91 -11.32 2.19
C ASN A 795 -10.28 -11.31 2.88
N GLU A 796 -11.23 -10.46 2.44
CA GLU A 796 -12.52 -10.28 3.11
C GLU A 796 -13.52 -11.45 2.96
N GLN A 797 -13.23 -12.43 2.09
CA GLN A 797 -14.04 -13.63 1.91
C GLN A 797 -13.41 -14.81 2.67
N ASP A 798 -14.24 -15.69 3.23
CA ASP A 798 -13.79 -16.93 3.86
C ASP A 798 -13.11 -17.85 2.83
N GLN A 799 -11.80 -17.96 2.93
CA GLN A 799 -10.97 -18.79 2.06
C GLN A 799 -10.99 -20.23 2.58
N THR A 800 -10.98 -21.20 1.68
CA THR A 800 -10.93 -22.63 2.04
C THR A 800 -9.80 -23.34 1.31
N VAL A 801 -8.99 -24.09 2.06
CA VAL A 801 -7.98 -25.00 1.53
C VAL A 801 -8.34 -26.42 1.96
N SER A 802 -8.57 -27.33 1.02
CA SER A 802 -8.93 -28.71 1.33
C SER A 802 -7.84 -29.66 0.85
N TYR A 803 -7.16 -30.32 1.78
CA TYR A 803 -6.24 -31.41 1.51
C TYR A 803 -7.05 -32.72 1.41
N PHE A 804 -6.98 -33.36 0.25
CA PHE A 804 -7.67 -34.62 -0.04
C PHE A 804 -6.71 -35.80 0.03
N TYR A 805 -7.17 -36.89 0.63
CA TYR A 805 -6.37 -38.10 0.86
C TYR A 805 -7.09 -39.35 0.37
N GLN A 806 -6.32 -40.36 -0.01
CA GLN A 806 -6.81 -41.69 -0.33
C GLN A 806 -6.29 -42.68 0.72
N GLN A 807 -7.15 -43.58 1.17
CA GLN A 807 -6.75 -44.62 2.11
C GLN A 807 -5.67 -45.51 1.48
N GLN A 808 -4.57 -45.70 2.20
CA GLN A 808 -3.52 -46.63 1.81
C GLN A 808 -4.06 -48.05 1.86
N ALA A 809 -3.93 -48.78 0.76
CA ALA A 809 -4.26 -50.20 0.75
C ALA A 809 -3.39 -50.93 1.79
N PRO A 810 -3.95 -51.75 2.70
CA PRO A 810 -3.15 -52.52 3.64
C PRO A 810 -2.25 -53.50 2.87
N ASP A 811 -1.00 -53.67 3.34
CA ASP A 811 0.17 -54.30 2.66
C ASP A 811 0.04 -55.78 2.23
N LYS A 812 -1.04 -56.16 1.53
CA LYS A 812 -1.28 -57.51 1.00
C LYS A 812 -1.99 -57.59 -0.35
N ASP A 813 -2.47 -56.48 -0.93
CA ASP A 813 -3.13 -56.52 -2.25
C ASP A 813 -2.12 -56.85 -3.36
N GLN A 814 -2.21 -58.07 -3.89
CA GLN A 814 -1.31 -58.62 -4.91
C GLN A 814 -1.92 -58.57 -6.33
N ARG A 815 -2.95 -57.75 -6.57
CA ARG A 815 -3.54 -57.61 -7.91
C ARG A 815 -2.52 -57.15 -8.93
N LYS A 816 -2.34 -57.96 -9.96
CA LYS A 816 -1.37 -57.73 -11.04
C LYS A 816 -1.84 -58.40 -12.32
N LEU A 817 -2.15 -57.61 -13.34
CA LEU A 817 -2.38 -58.04 -14.71
C LEU A 817 -1.18 -57.62 -15.58
N THR A 818 -0.60 -58.58 -16.31
CA THR A 818 0.47 -58.35 -17.29
C THR A 818 0.13 -59.01 -18.61
N GLY A 819 0.59 -58.43 -19.72
CA GLY A 819 0.46 -58.97 -21.07
C GLY A 819 1.49 -58.31 -22.01
N GLN A 820 1.54 -58.78 -23.26
CA GLN A 820 2.47 -58.34 -24.31
C GLN A 820 1.73 -58.27 -25.65
N ASP A 821 2.24 -57.45 -26.57
CA ASP A 821 1.71 -57.32 -27.92
C ASP A 821 1.89 -58.64 -28.71
N PHE A 822 0.92 -58.97 -29.56
CA PHE A 822 0.92 -60.22 -30.35
C PHE A 822 0.88 -59.93 -31.85
N THR A 823 1.49 -60.82 -32.64
CA THR A 823 1.51 -60.73 -34.11
C THR A 823 0.87 -61.96 -34.74
N MET A 824 -0.08 -61.73 -35.64
CA MET A 824 -0.76 -62.77 -36.43
C MET A 824 -0.75 -62.42 -37.91
N THR A 825 -0.93 -63.41 -38.79
CA THR A 825 -1.30 -63.14 -40.19
C THR A 825 -2.77 -62.77 -40.30
N VAL A 826 -3.13 -62.02 -41.36
CA VAL A 826 -4.53 -61.86 -41.82
C VAL A 826 -5.23 -63.22 -41.85
N ASP A 827 -6.50 -63.25 -41.42
CA ASP A 827 -7.39 -64.42 -41.40
C ASP A 827 -6.90 -65.64 -40.58
N GLY A 828 -5.86 -65.48 -39.74
CA GLY A 828 -5.43 -66.51 -38.78
C GLY A 828 -6.48 -66.82 -37.69
N PRO A 829 -6.17 -67.69 -36.71
CA PRO A 829 -7.05 -67.96 -35.56
C PRO A 829 -7.28 -66.70 -34.70
N ALA A 830 -8.29 -66.72 -33.83
CA ALA A 830 -8.54 -65.61 -32.90
C ALA A 830 -7.53 -65.68 -31.74
N PRO A 831 -6.73 -64.63 -31.49
CA PRO A 831 -5.71 -64.67 -30.45
C PRO A 831 -6.33 -64.70 -29.06
N THR A 832 -5.82 -65.58 -28.22
CA THR A 832 -6.26 -65.86 -26.86
C THR A 832 -5.41 -65.09 -25.84
N ALA A 833 -5.80 -65.13 -24.57
CA ALA A 833 -4.99 -64.58 -23.47
C ALA A 833 -3.56 -65.16 -23.46
N SER A 834 -3.39 -66.44 -23.84
CA SER A 834 -2.08 -67.09 -23.90
C SER A 834 -1.15 -66.50 -24.98
N ASP A 835 -1.73 -66.00 -26.08
CA ASP A 835 -1.00 -65.45 -27.22
C ASP A 835 -0.39 -64.08 -26.86
N PHE A 836 -1.18 -63.22 -26.23
CA PHE A 836 -0.73 -61.96 -25.59
C PHE A 836 0.05 -62.17 -24.27
N LYS A 837 0.47 -63.41 -23.95
CA LYS A 837 1.17 -63.79 -22.71
C LYS A 837 0.51 -63.23 -21.43
N ALA A 838 -0.82 -63.16 -21.45
CA ALA A 838 -1.59 -62.49 -20.41
C ALA A 838 -1.69 -63.36 -19.15
N VAL A 839 -1.32 -62.77 -18.01
CA VAL A 839 -1.35 -63.42 -16.69
C VAL A 839 -1.92 -62.43 -15.68
N ALA A 840 -2.84 -62.89 -14.85
CA ALA A 840 -3.45 -62.09 -13.79
C ALA A 840 -3.36 -62.76 -12.41
N GLN A 841 -3.23 -61.97 -11.37
CA GLN A 841 -3.35 -62.36 -9.96
C GLN A 841 -4.45 -61.55 -9.27
N ASP A 842 -5.19 -62.17 -8.35
CA ASP A 842 -6.16 -61.51 -7.47
C ASP A 842 -5.48 -60.80 -6.29
N LYS A 843 -6.28 -60.15 -5.45
CA LYS A 843 -5.81 -59.43 -4.25
C LYS A 843 -5.14 -60.31 -3.19
N ASN A 844 -5.11 -61.62 -3.36
CA ASN A 844 -4.48 -62.60 -2.48
C ASN A 844 -3.27 -63.29 -3.16
N GLY A 845 -2.93 -62.91 -4.39
CA GLY A 845 -1.84 -63.50 -5.20
C GLY A 845 -2.24 -64.74 -6.01
N LYS A 846 -3.53 -65.11 -6.03
CA LYS A 846 -4.05 -66.29 -6.73
C LYS A 846 -4.32 -65.98 -8.20
N THR A 847 -3.93 -66.86 -9.11
CA THR A 847 -4.14 -66.68 -10.56
C THR A 847 -5.61 -66.47 -10.92
N LEU A 848 -5.89 -65.47 -11.76
CA LEU A 848 -7.20 -65.19 -12.37
C LEU A 848 -7.17 -65.47 -13.87
N ASN A 849 -8.35 -65.79 -14.42
CA ASN A 849 -8.54 -65.87 -15.86
C ASN A 849 -8.59 -64.46 -16.47
N VAL A 850 -7.92 -64.29 -17.61
CA VAL A 850 -7.95 -63.06 -18.41
C VAL A 850 -8.88 -63.26 -19.62
N SER A 851 -9.83 -62.36 -19.79
CA SER A 851 -10.66 -62.21 -20.98
C SER A 851 -9.98 -61.27 -21.98
N VAL A 852 -10.22 -61.48 -23.28
CA VAL A 852 -9.64 -60.69 -24.36
C VAL A 852 -10.78 -60.09 -25.19
N ASP A 853 -10.89 -58.77 -25.23
CA ASP A 853 -11.80 -58.08 -26.14
C ASP A 853 -11.09 -57.72 -27.45
N LEU A 854 -11.56 -58.33 -28.55
CA LEU A 854 -11.10 -58.11 -29.91
C LEU A 854 -12.05 -57.22 -30.72
N SER A 855 -13.07 -56.61 -30.09
CA SER A 855 -14.09 -55.78 -30.75
C SER A 855 -13.52 -54.63 -31.60
N GLN A 856 -12.36 -54.09 -31.18
CA GLN A 856 -11.67 -52.99 -31.86
C GLN A 856 -10.65 -53.44 -32.92
N ALA A 857 -10.47 -54.76 -33.12
CA ALA A 857 -9.39 -55.32 -33.94
C ALA A 857 -9.88 -55.97 -35.25
N ASN A 858 -9.60 -55.32 -36.39
CA ASN A 858 -9.97 -55.86 -37.70
C ASN A 858 -8.94 -56.88 -38.21
N ARG A 859 -9.13 -58.14 -37.79
CA ARG A 859 -8.27 -59.29 -38.11
C ARG A 859 -8.26 -59.71 -39.59
N HIS A 860 -9.13 -59.12 -40.42
CA HIS A 860 -9.22 -59.34 -41.87
C HIS A 860 -8.40 -58.31 -42.68
N LYS A 861 -7.64 -57.43 -42.01
CA LYS A 861 -6.88 -56.35 -42.64
C LYS A 861 -5.52 -56.16 -41.97
N VAL A 862 -4.48 -55.96 -42.79
CA VAL A 862 -3.14 -55.61 -42.30
C VAL A 862 -3.18 -54.28 -41.54
N GLY A 863 -2.64 -54.27 -40.32
CA GLY A 863 -2.71 -53.11 -39.43
C GLY A 863 -2.24 -53.43 -38.01
N THR A 864 -2.26 -52.44 -37.14
CA THR A 864 -2.06 -52.61 -35.69
C THR A 864 -3.31 -52.12 -34.98
N TYR A 865 -3.85 -52.92 -34.06
CA TYR A 865 -5.13 -52.67 -33.40
C TYR A 865 -4.98 -52.80 -31.87
N PRO A 866 -5.59 -51.91 -31.07
CA PRO A 866 -5.64 -52.09 -29.62
C PRO A 866 -6.57 -53.27 -29.26
N VAL A 867 -6.20 -54.00 -28.22
CA VAL A 867 -6.91 -55.14 -27.65
C VAL A 867 -6.94 -54.99 -26.14
N THR A 868 -8.12 -55.10 -25.55
CA THR A 868 -8.30 -54.94 -24.10
C THR A 868 -8.30 -56.30 -23.42
N LEU A 869 -7.31 -56.52 -22.56
CA LEU A 869 -7.25 -57.63 -21.61
C LEU A 869 -8.01 -57.22 -20.34
N SER A 870 -8.85 -58.09 -19.79
CA SER A 870 -9.64 -57.80 -18.58
C SER A 870 -9.81 -59.00 -17.65
N THR A 871 -10.07 -58.76 -16.36
CA THR A 871 -10.30 -59.80 -15.35
C THR A 871 -11.66 -59.63 -14.65
N SER A 872 -12.14 -60.70 -14.03
CA SER A 872 -13.42 -60.70 -13.29
C SER A 872 -13.40 -59.87 -11.98
N ASP A 873 -12.25 -59.37 -11.55
CA ASP A 873 -12.09 -58.44 -10.43
C ASP A 873 -11.78 -57.00 -10.86
N GLY A 874 -11.93 -56.69 -12.16
CA GLY A 874 -11.91 -55.32 -12.70
C GLY A 874 -10.54 -54.79 -13.10
N GLN A 875 -9.51 -55.62 -13.20
CA GLN A 875 -8.22 -55.21 -13.76
C GLN A 875 -8.32 -55.15 -15.29
N THR A 876 -7.71 -54.14 -15.91
CA THR A 876 -7.68 -53.98 -17.38
C THR A 876 -6.30 -53.55 -17.87
N LEU A 877 -5.87 -54.09 -19.01
CA LEU A 877 -4.60 -53.73 -19.69
C LEU A 877 -4.83 -53.70 -21.20
N ILE A 878 -4.34 -52.66 -21.88
CA ILE A 878 -4.36 -52.59 -23.35
C ILE A 878 -3.03 -53.09 -23.89
N VAL A 879 -3.11 -53.97 -24.89
CA VAL A 879 -1.99 -54.49 -25.69
C VAL A 879 -2.34 -54.35 -27.17
N HIS A 880 -1.38 -54.54 -28.07
CA HIS A 880 -1.60 -54.42 -29.51
C HIS A 880 -1.63 -55.78 -30.21
N LEU A 881 -2.51 -55.89 -31.20
CA LEU A 881 -2.53 -56.96 -32.18
C LEU A 881 -2.01 -56.43 -33.51
N HIS A 882 -0.84 -56.90 -33.92
CA HIS A 882 -0.28 -56.64 -35.25
C HIS A 882 -0.78 -57.72 -36.21
N VAL A 883 -1.56 -57.32 -37.22
CA VAL A 883 -2.03 -58.18 -38.29
C VAL A 883 -1.16 -57.95 -39.52
N GLN A 884 -0.47 -58.99 -39.98
CA GLN A 884 0.50 -58.94 -41.09
C GLN A 884 0.03 -59.74 -42.31
N ALA A 885 0.56 -59.43 -43.49
CA ALA A 885 0.30 -60.21 -44.71
C ALA A 885 0.97 -61.59 -44.62
N VAL A 886 0.36 -62.61 -45.25
CA VAL A 886 1.01 -63.92 -45.43
C VAL A 886 2.19 -63.76 -46.41
N PRO A 887 3.40 -64.26 -46.11
CA PRO A 887 4.53 -64.20 -47.04
C PRO A 887 4.29 -65.05 -48.29
N ASP A 888 4.49 -64.45 -49.47
CA ASP A 888 4.23 -65.09 -50.76
C ASP A 888 5.44 -65.92 -51.24
N SER A 889 5.32 -67.24 -51.21
CA SER A 889 6.34 -68.18 -51.71
C SER A 889 6.02 -68.59 -53.16
N GLY A 890 6.62 -67.89 -54.12
CA GLY A 890 6.17 -67.94 -55.52
C GLY A 890 6.46 -69.22 -56.31
N ALA A 891 5.70 -69.33 -57.42
CA ALA A 891 5.84 -70.20 -58.61
C ALA A 891 5.16 -71.59 -58.62
N ASN A 892 4.10 -71.65 -59.44
CA ASN A 892 3.58 -72.78 -60.24
C ASN A 892 2.97 -74.01 -59.52
N GLY A 893 1.78 -74.44 -59.96
CA GLY A 893 1.24 -75.77 -59.63
C GLY A 893 -0.29 -75.87 -59.53
N ASP A 894 -0.93 -76.07 -60.68
CA ASP A 894 -2.33 -76.45 -60.91
C ASP A 894 -3.06 -77.27 -59.82
N GLY A 895 -4.30 -76.86 -59.50
CA GLY A 895 -5.47 -77.76 -59.44
C GLY A 895 -5.69 -78.73 -58.25
N ASN A 896 -6.66 -78.39 -57.41
CA ASN A 896 -7.47 -79.31 -56.57
C ASN A 896 -6.78 -80.30 -55.60
N GLY A 897 -6.78 -79.93 -54.30
CA GLY A 897 -7.68 -80.61 -53.36
C GLY A 897 -7.16 -81.72 -52.41
N ASN A 898 -7.30 -81.41 -51.10
CA ASN A 898 -7.76 -82.31 -50.02
C ASN A 898 -6.78 -83.31 -49.36
N THR A 899 -6.64 -83.21 -48.01
CA THR A 899 -6.20 -84.25 -47.01
C THR A 899 -4.75 -84.83 -47.13
N THR A 900 -3.99 -85.22 -46.10
CA THR A 900 -4.06 -85.21 -44.60
C THR A 900 -2.66 -85.51 -44.00
N GLU A 901 -2.40 -85.09 -42.74
CA GLU A 901 -1.52 -85.66 -41.66
C GLU A 901 -0.40 -86.72 -41.94
N PRO A 902 0.60 -86.92 -41.02
CA PRO A 902 1.43 -86.00 -40.20
C PRO A 902 2.94 -86.47 -40.32
N PRO A 903 3.82 -86.70 -39.31
CA PRO A 903 4.09 -86.12 -37.96
C PRO A 903 5.60 -85.76 -37.67
N VAL A 904 5.95 -85.53 -36.38
CA VAL A 904 7.25 -85.81 -35.66
C VAL A 904 8.15 -84.61 -35.21
N LEU A 905 8.65 -84.74 -33.96
CA LEU A 905 9.56 -83.87 -33.15
C LEU A 905 11.06 -84.20 -33.38
N PRO A 906 12.09 -83.45 -32.90
CA PRO A 906 12.42 -83.21 -31.46
C PRO A 906 13.14 -81.85 -31.18
N THR A 907 13.86 -81.50 -30.09
CA THR A 907 14.35 -82.18 -28.85
C THR A 907 14.58 -81.14 -27.72
N ASP A 908 14.74 -81.62 -26.48
CA ASP A 908 15.36 -80.97 -25.29
C ASP A 908 16.77 -81.65 -25.04
N PRO A 909 17.63 -81.43 -24.00
CA PRO A 909 17.43 -80.67 -22.75
C PRO A 909 18.62 -79.90 -22.09
N ALA A 910 18.28 -79.26 -20.95
CA ALA A 910 19.01 -79.19 -19.66
C ALA A 910 19.87 -77.95 -19.27
N GLY A 911 19.76 -77.52 -18.00
CA GLY A 911 20.81 -76.77 -17.28
C GLY A 911 20.40 -75.70 -16.24
N GLU A 912 19.93 -76.09 -15.05
CA GLU A 912 19.94 -75.27 -13.80
C GLU A 912 21.21 -75.62 -12.96
N PRO A 913 21.58 -74.97 -11.80
CA PRO A 913 20.92 -73.88 -11.05
C PRO A 913 21.85 -72.75 -10.45
N ASP A 914 21.21 -71.86 -9.67
CA ASP A 914 21.65 -71.17 -8.43
C ASP A 914 22.68 -69.99 -8.36
N LEU A 915 22.13 -68.86 -7.86
CA LEU A 915 22.58 -67.98 -6.75
C LEU A 915 24.03 -67.43 -6.64
N VAL A 916 24.15 -66.08 -6.55
CA VAL A 916 24.55 -65.32 -5.32
C VAL A 916 24.67 -63.79 -5.61
N LYS A 917 24.43 -62.96 -4.58
CA LYS A 917 24.50 -61.47 -4.56
C LYS A 917 25.89 -61.01 -4.03
N PRO A 918 26.43 -59.81 -4.37
CA PRO A 918 26.46 -58.75 -3.35
C PRO A 918 26.52 -57.26 -3.82
N ASP A 919 26.00 -56.38 -2.95
CA ASP A 919 26.49 -55.08 -2.44
C ASP A 919 26.89 -53.85 -3.31
N GLN A 920 26.96 -52.71 -2.59
CA GLN A 920 27.17 -51.33 -3.06
C GLN A 920 28.64 -50.89 -2.99
N PRO A 921 28.99 -49.76 -3.65
CA PRO A 921 30.10 -48.91 -3.20
C PRO A 921 29.78 -47.40 -3.07
N LYS A 922 30.47 -46.75 -2.12
CA LYS A 922 30.57 -45.29 -1.90
C LYS A 922 31.77 -45.03 -0.97
N PRO A 923 32.44 -43.85 -0.94
CA PRO A 923 32.84 -42.90 -1.98
C PRO A 923 34.38 -42.88 -2.21
N GLY A 924 34.89 -42.06 -3.15
CA GLY A 924 36.35 -41.83 -3.29
C GLY A 924 36.76 -40.66 -4.20
N GLN A 925 37.69 -39.84 -3.71
CA GLN A 925 38.43 -38.73 -4.38
C GLN A 925 39.94 -39.13 -4.39
N PRO A 926 40.93 -38.39 -4.98
CA PRO A 926 40.89 -37.16 -5.81
C PRO A 926 41.87 -37.10 -7.03
N SER A 927 41.94 -35.92 -7.66
CA SER A 927 43.15 -35.23 -8.19
C SER A 927 43.70 -35.40 -9.64
N LYS A 928 43.73 -34.24 -10.33
CA LYS A 928 44.74 -33.62 -11.23
C LYS A 928 45.09 -34.17 -12.65
N GLU A 929 45.33 -33.17 -13.52
CA GLU A 929 46.04 -33.05 -14.83
C GLU A 929 47.23 -33.99 -15.14
N PRO A 930 47.69 -34.17 -16.42
CA PRO A 930 47.83 -33.09 -17.44
C PRO A 930 47.72 -33.39 -18.98
N ALA A 931 47.58 -32.30 -19.76
CA ALA A 931 48.25 -31.92 -21.03
C ALA A 931 48.21 -32.73 -22.38
N THR A 932 47.94 -31.95 -23.45
CA THR A 932 48.60 -31.86 -24.80
C THR A 932 48.19 -32.65 -26.09
N THR A 933 47.84 -31.85 -27.13
CA THR A 933 48.16 -31.90 -28.60
C THR A 933 47.50 -32.86 -29.63
N LYS A 934 46.72 -32.24 -30.57
CA LYS A 934 46.71 -32.25 -32.08
C LYS A 934 47.14 -33.51 -32.90
N PRO A 935 46.56 -33.76 -34.12
CA PRO A 935 46.74 -32.91 -35.32
C PRO A 935 45.52 -32.72 -36.28
N LEU A 936 45.76 -32.18 -37.50
CA LEU A 936 44.84 -31.76 -38.60
C LEU A 936 44.72 -32.84 -39.73
N PRO A 937 44.02 -32.68 -40.92
CA PRO A 937 43.68 -31.50 -41.77
C PRO A 937 42.16 -31.40 -42.14
N THR A 938 41.58 -30.81 -43.22
CA THR A 938 42.00 -30.25 -44.56
C THR A 938 40.94 -29.26 -45.15
N SER A 939 41.19 -28.64 -46.32
CA SER A 939 40.26 -27.83 -47.17
C SER A 939 40.17 -28.42 -48.62
N PRO A 940 39.31 -27.98 -49.61
CA PRO A 940 39.30 -26.63 -50.26
C PRO A 940 37.89 -26.06 -50.73
N ILE A 941 37.58 -24.75 -50.73
CA ILE A 941 37.86 -23.58 -51.66
C ILE A 941 37.06 -23.52 -53.00
N LYS A 942 36.24 -22.45 -53.19
CA LYS A 942 36.01 -21.52 -54.37
C LYS A 942 34.58 -20.91 -54.34
N THR A 943 34.23 -19.60 -54.34
CA THR A 943 34.64 -18.29 -54.95
C THR A 943 33.82 -17.86 -56.18
N VAL A 944 33.21 -16.65 -56.14
CA VAL A 944 32.85 -15.65 -57.19
C VAL A 944 31.76 -14.73 -56.58
N THR A 945 31.75 -13.39 -56.48
CA THR A 945 32.52 -12.21 -56.99
C THR A 945 31.88 -11.44 -58.16
N THR A 946 31.42 -10.19 -57.93
CA THR A 946 31.47 -8.94 -58.78
C THR A 946 30.38 -7.92 -58.32
N GLU A 947 30.48 -6.60 -58.49
CA GLU A 947 31.67 -5.71 -58.45
C GLU A 947 31.31 -4.26 -58.00
N LYS A 948 32.27 -3.32 -58.12
CA LYS A 948 32.30 -1.94 -57.55
C LYS A 948 31.44 -0.92 -58.34
N ILE A 949 31.34 0.31 -57.80
CA ILE A 949 31.94 1.53 -58.41
C ILE A 949 32.10 2.66 -57.36
N HIS A 950 33.03 3.60 -57.60
CA HIS A 950 33.34 4.77 -56.75
C HIS A 950 32.53 6.03 -57.15
N THR A 951 32.38 7.01 -56.23
CA THR A 951 32.90 8.40 -56.39
C THR A 951 32.76 9.23 -55.09
N LYS A 952 33.17 10.52 -55.10
CA LYS A 952 33.50 11.40 -53.94
C LYS A 952 33.34 12.90 -54.37
N PRO A 953 33.75 13.92 -53.57
CA PRO A 953 33.18 14.53 -52.35
C PRO A 953 32.09 15.61 -52.70
N THR A 954 31.93 16.88 -52.24
CA THR A 954 32.66 17.86 -51.37
C THR A 954 31.80 19.09 -50.99
N GLN A 955 31.97 19.66 -49.77
CA GLN A 955 31.98 21.11 -49.37
C GLN A 955 30.81 22.09 -49.73
N ASP A 956 30.54 23.22 -49.04
CA ASP A 956 30.99 23.81 -47.75
C ASP A 956 29.97 24.87 -47.20
N LYS A 957 30.09 25.24 -45.90
CA LYS A 957 29.62 26.44 -45.12
C LYS A 957 28.55 27.43 -45.63
N ALA A 958 27.67 27.85 -44.69
CA ALA A 958 27.52 29.26 -44.25
C ALA A 958 26.78 29.41 -42.88
N LEU A 959 27.05 30.51 -42.16
CA LEU A 959 26.49 31.05 -40.88
C LEU A 959 26.46 32.61 -40.99
N PRO A 960 26.02 33.48 -40.04
CA PRO A 960 25.57 33.28 -38.63
C PRO A 960 24.32 34.12 -38.18
N ALA A 961 24.09 34.19 -36.84
CA ALA A 961 23.46 35.28 -36.04
C ALA A 961 21.91 35.47 -36.08
N THR A 962 21.19 35.87 -35.00
CA THR A 962 21.56 36.25 -33.60
C THR A 962 20.37 36.07 -32.61
N ASN A 963 20.67 36.05 -31.29
CA ASN A 963 19.90 36.34 -30.05
C ASN A 963 18.36 36.67 -30.11
N GLU A 964 17.51 36.41 -29.09
CA GLU A 964 17.74 36.53 -27.63
C GLU A 964 16.78 35.69 -26.72
N GLN A 965 16.48 36.15 -25.49
CA GLN A 965 16.20 35.35 -24.26
C GLN A 965 14.74 35.03 -23.85
N ARG A 966 14.60 33.86 -23.16
CA ARG A 966 13.81 33.55 -21.92
C ARG A 966 12.26 33.56 -21.90
N THR A 967 11.78 32.87 -20.84
CA THR A 967 10.47 32.96 -20.13
C THR A 967 9.41 31.98 -20.65
N ARG A 968 9.04 30.88 -19.95
CA ARG A 968 8.37 30.67 -18.63
C ARG A 968 6.89 31.10 -18.54
N TRP A 969 6.01 30.10 -18.66
CA TRP A 969 4.81 29.84 -17.83
C TRP A 969 3.63 30.84 -17.75
N ILE A 970 2.49 30.27 -17.33
CA ILE A 970 1.19 30.88 -16.99
C ILE A 970 0.25 31.14 -18.18
N ALA A 971 -1.01 30.71 -17.98
CA ALA A 971 -2.14 30.75 -18.92
C ALA A 971 -2.87 32.10 -18.92
N VAL A 972 -3.97 32.21 -19.68
CA VAL A 972 -5.32 32.69 -19.25
C VAL A 972 -6.21 32.99 -20.49
N THR A 973 -7.53 32.78 -20.36
CA THR A 973 -8.62 33.12 -21.33
C THR A 973 -8.59 32.47 -22.73
N GLY A 974 -9.72 32.40 -23.48
CA GLY A 974 -11.11 32.63 -23.06
C GLY A 974 -12.12 32.86 -24.20
N ILE A 975 -13.25 32.13 -24.14
CA ILE A 975 -14.66 32.57 -24.32
C ILE A 975 -15.06 33.45 -25.54
N LEU A 976 -16.14 33.00 -26.22
CA LEU A 976 -16.99 33.71 -27.23
C LEU A 976 -16.28 34.19 -28.52
N GLY A 977 -16.60 33.74 -29.72
CA GLY A 977 -17.86 33.20 -30.25
C GLY A 977 -18.19 33.90 -31.58
N LEU A 978 -18.93 33.23 -32.48
CA LEU A 978 -19.68 33.88 -33.57
C LEU A 978 -20.75 32.93 -34.13
N LEU A 979 -21.91 33.49 -34.50
CA LEU A 979 -23.07 32.79 -35.07
C LEU A 979 -23.09 32.93 -36.60
N GLY A 980 -23.52 31.88 -37.30
CA GLY A 980 -23.78 31.91 -38.75
C GLY A 980 -24.91 30.96 -39.14
N LEU A 981 -25.99 31.49 -39.71
CA LEU A 981 -27.20 30.71 -40.04
C LEU A 981 -27.05 29.83 -41.28
N GLY A 982 -27.79 28.71 -41.30
CA GLY A 982 -28.02 27.89 -42.49
C GLY A 982 -29.20 26.92 -42.34
N LEU A 983 -30.43 27.38 -42.60
CA LEU A 983 -31.59 26.49 -42.76
C LEU A 983 -31.55 25.80 -44.14
N THR A 984 -31.89 24.51 -44.24
CA THR A 984 -33.05 24.04 -45.05
C THR A 984 -33.36 22.53 -44.92
N LEU A 985 -34.65 22.23 -44.71
CA LEU A 985 -35.49 21.10 -45.18
C LEU A 985 -34.94 19.66 -45.38
N LEU A 986 -35.48 18.75 -44.55
CA LEU A 986 -36.57 17.79 -44.88
C LEU A 986 -36.36 16.64 -45.91
N LYS A 987 -36.82 15.43 -45.53
CA LYS A 987 -36.99 14.16 -46.32
C LYS A 987 -35.69 13.32 -46.46
N ARG A 988 -35.73 11.98 -46.54
CA ARG A 988 -36.86 11.00 -46.50
C ARG A 988 -36.35 9.61 -46.05
N PHE A 989 -37.28 8.80 -45.54
CA PHE A 989 -37.29 7.32 -45.55
C PHE A 989 -36.22 6.63 -46.43
N LYS A 990 -35.44 5.74 -45.83
CA LYS A 990 -35.67 4.30 -46.02
C LYS A 990 -35.25 3.49 -44.78
#